data_AF-A0A843L1Y3-F1
#
_entry.id   AF-A0A843L1Y3-F1
#
_cell.length_a   1.000
_cell.length_b   1.000
_cell.length_c   1.000
_cell.angle_alpha   90.00
_cell.angle_beta   90.00
_cell.angle_gamma   90.00
#
_symmetry.space_group_name_H-M   'P 1'
#
loop_
_entity.id
_entity.type
_entity.pdbx_description
1 polymer ?
#
loop_
_entity_poly.entity_id
_entity_poly.type
_entity_poly.pdbx_seq_one_letter_code
_entity_poly.pdbx_strand_id
1 'polypeptide(L)'
;VFILVVALLVAPALAAGTTDVRIAKYAVDGTTVLNETTVDYHWLKANLPVQGDGVTRYYHQGPVFEGHWEDAHPDEEYDGWNPAEDVLMSMLVKADLGAVMGTDIADICELVGGAAEGDEIAVRSRDGWQSKRYPYEYIYDPDPRQGPAVLCWFSGNSSGPDAQEAQGQGYPDTGYAVGMRMIFFADDTTNPWGWHIFGNNDMKECWDEEYWNKGGDYWSAAGTSGKWVNEVRVYSQEEPEPPTPDFGANVTSGTVPLAVAFTDRSTGVPTPTSWFWDFGDDTTSDEQNPTHTYTAVGIYTVTLTVTNVAGSDTAELSITATSGSDGGDTADTESPGSDNRTFLFEVPGIDEIVVFAVEIPQNLNLSCEEILLPDGIPEPPGAVYRYYNITSRNGTVAVDRAVIRFNVPDAWLQENWIVGDDLTLYRYNETWAPLETQWIGTENETNTYEAVSPGLSLFAVSGIQIKPATAATTAPAPTPTPLATTPTGTATPAVSGTPAPAGKTPENPLVSIFGYTGVSTVGGLPGRLLGAVQAFLGLFGLLPAAADPVTEPEPVPTAPTPAPVQAAPEPTPTPVDLTAMHFGLSVLSDPPGALIDLDGEYTGRTTPAAFASLPGGTHTVRVRLDGAEPVEREIRLAHDDEVVIEIPVSASVRSASPGLLRGREQNHYGGVYVDSFPAGAEIFVDGRKVNRKTPAVIYGLREGLHTIRVQEEAVAFSSGGEQVWIERNTVARMMFTGGNEELKRSIAFESEEYAKQPFSVNGRYLGDRFPKTVEVSGIGEAYLAVRDGMSYRTYRIPTVAGSGDTVNAIFSAAPCSLLVTSTPAGAAIAIDGFQTGFATPYLVDNVSGGKHLVSVSKPGYIPEEREILLTVGSGDATAKFILEPYTYGSLSVSSTPADARIYLFGRDTGEKTPHTFHYLPIGSYPVKVTEVNRTVTEDVLIAPYQIARMEVPEV
;
A
#
# COMPACT_ATOMS: atom_id res chain seq x y z
N VAL A 1 65.88 -3.95 35.75
CA VAL A 1 64.78 -4.18 34.77
C VAL A 1 63.51 -4.43 35.55
N PHE A 2 62.55 -3.52 35.47
CA PHE A 2 61.13 -3.77 35.68
C PHE A 2 60.41 -2.56 35.05
N ILE A 3 59.49 -2.81 34.12
CA ILE A 3 58.75 -1.75 33.43
C ILE A 3 57.43 -1.57 34.15
N LEU A 4 57.17 -0.35 34.64
CA LEU A 4 55.86 -0.02 35.20
C LEU A 4 54.97 0.47 34.05
N VAL A 5 53.97 -0.33 33.69
CA VAL A 5 52.96 0.06 32.69
C VAL A 5 52.06 1.12 33.30
N VAL A 6 52.01 2.31 32.69
CA VAL A 6 51.00 3.32 33.02
C VAL A 6 49.71 2.92 32.32
N ALA A 7 48.74 2.43 33.10
CA ALA A 7 47.38 2.27 32.60
C ALA A 7 46.78 3.66 32.37
N LEU A 8 46.55 4.04 31.11
CA LEU A 8 45.63 5.15 30.83
C LEU A 8 44.22 4.69 31.23
N LEU A 9 43.64 5.36 32.22
CA LEU A 9 42.19 5.39 32.35
C LEU A 9 41.63 6.23 31.21
N VAL A 10 41.45 5.59 30.05
CA VAL A 10 40.51 6.07 29.05
C VAL A 10 39.14 5.95 29.70
N ALA A 11 38.55 7.08 30.09
CA ALA A 11 37.12 7.12 30.34
C ALA A 11 36.44 6.69 29.03
N PRO A 12 35.58 5.65 29.03
CA PRO A 12 34.90 5.27 27.81
C PRO A 12 34.07 6.45 27.33
N ALA A 13 34.27 6.86 26.08
CA ALA A 13 33.26 7.66 25.41
C ALA A 13 31.98 6.83 25.43
N LEU A 14 30.87 7.42 25.89
CA LEU A 14 29.56 6.79 25.79
C LEU A 14 29.28 6.58 24.30
N ALA A 15 29.38 5.33 23.85
CA ALA A 15 29.08 4.98 22.47
C ALA A 15 27.60 5.25 22.25
N ALA A 16 27.27 6.15 21.32
CA ALA A 16 25.90 6.50 20.97
C ALA A 16 25.05 5.25 20.71
N GLY A 17 23.73 5.31 20.88
CA GLY A 17 22.86 4.18 20.58
C GLY A 17 23.07 3.68 19.15
N THR A 18 22.75 2.41 18.89
CA THR A 18 22.69 1.91 17.52
C THR A 18 21.43 2.46 16.87
N THR A 19 21.61 3.28 15.83
CA THR A 19 20.55 3.94 15.05
C THR A 19 20.16 3.15 13.80
N ASP A 20 21.05 2.26 13.35
CA ASP A 20 20.98 1.58 12.06
C ASP A 20 21.14 0.06 12.26
N VAL A 21 20.42 -0.72 11.45
CA VAL A 21 20.51 -2.18 11.43
C VAL A 21 20.79 -2.66 10.00
N ARG A 22 21.83 -3.49 9.86
CA ARG A 22 22.09 -4.27 8.64
C ARG A 22 21.24 -5.53 8.66
N ILE A 23 20.48 -5.79 7.61
CA ILE A 23 19.79 -7.07 7.41
C ILE A 23 20.51 -7.81 6.29
N ALA A 24 20.82 -9.09 6.46
CA ALA A 24 21.44 -9.90 5.42
C ALA A 24 20.90 -11.35 5.42
N LYS A 25 20.46 -11.82 4.25
CA LYS A 25 20.16 -13.22 3.97
C LYS A 25 21.43 -13.91 3.45
N TYR A 26 21.83 -14.97 4.12
CA TYR A 26 22.99 -15.78 3.81
C TYR A 26 22.56 -17.11 3.16
N ALA A 27 23.33 -17.59 2.20
CA ALA A 27 23.15 -18.92 1.59
C ALA A 27 23.50 -20.06 2.57
N VAL A 28 23.24 -21.30 2.15
CA VAL A 28 23.48 -22.52 2.94
C VAL A 28 24.93 -22.72 3.40
N ASP A 29 25.92 -22.09 2.72
CA ASP A 29 27.31 -22.08 3.17
C ASP A 29 27.56 -21.20 4.42
N GLY A 30 26.58 -20.37 4.82
CA GLY A 30 26.60 -19.50 5.99
C GLY A 30 27.47 -18.24 5.87
N THR A 31 27.99 -17.93 4.68
CA THR A 31 28.98 -16.87 4.41
C THR A 31 28.68 -16.03 3.16
N THR A 32 28.17 -16.63 2.08
CA THR A 32 27.69 -15.96 0.88
C THR A 32 26.44 -15.16 1.20
N VAL A 33 26.45 -13.86 0.88
CA VAL A 33 25.26 -12.99 1.01
C VAL A 33 24.43 -13.14 -0.27
N LEU A 34 23.18 -13.54 -0.13
CA LEU A 34 22.19 -13.62 -1.21
C LEU A 34 21.56 -12.24 -1.44
N ASN A 35 21.15 -11.58 -0.35
CA ASN A 35 20.56 -10.25 -0.33
C ASN A 35 20.95 -9.52 0.96
N GLU A 36 21.20 -8.21 0.90
CA GLU A 36 21.42 -7.37 2.07
C GLU A 36 20.86 -5.96 1.90
N THR A 37 20.48 -5.35 3.01
CA THR A 37 20.16 -3.93 3.10
C THR A 37 20.58 -3.36 4.45
N THR A 38 20.52 -2.05 4.62
CA THR A 38 20.73 -1.39 5.91
C THR A 38 19.76 -0.23 6.02
N VAL A 39 18.97 -0.23 7.10
CA VAL A 39 17.93 0.77 7.37
C VAL A 39 18.14 1.37 8.74
N ASP A 40 17.78 2.65 8.87
CA ASP A 40 17.79 3.35 10.14
C ASP A 40 16.45 3.14 10.88
N TYR A 41 16.43 3.38 12.20
CA TYR A 41 15.25 3.11 13.01
C TYR A 41 14.06 4.05 12.69
N HIS A 42 14.29 5.24 12.12
CA HIS A 42 13.20 6.08 11.62
C HIS A 42 12.54 5.44 10.40
N TRP A 43 13.34 4.83 9.51
CA TRP A 43 12.81 4.06 8.38
C TRP A 43 11.98 2.86 8.86
N LEU A 44 12.49 2.06 9.81
CA LEU A 44 11.74 0.94 10.42
C LEU A 44 10.37 1.42 10.94
N LYS A 45 10.39 2.44 11.81
CA LYS A 45 9.20 3.05 12.42
C LYS A 45 8.20 3.60 11.40
N ALA A 46 8.65 4.03 10.22
CA ALA A 46 7.82 4.70 9.22
C ALA A 46 7.30 3.76 8.11
N ASN A 47 7.87 2.56 7.95
CA ASN A 47 7.58 1.66 6.82
C ASN A 47 7.19 0.24 7.22
N LEU A 48 7.46 -0.18 8.47
CA LEU A 48 7.11 -1.51 8.99
C LEU A 48 6.19 -1.40 10.22
N PRO A 49 5.47 -2.47 10.60
CA PRO A 49 4.62 -2.49 11.80
C PRO A 49 5.35 -2.05 13.06
N VAL A 50 4.68 -1.22 13.86
CA VAL A 50 5.17 -0.82 15.19
C VAL A 50 4.63 -1.81 16.21
N GLN A 51 5.54 -2.58 16.81
CA GLN A 51 5.24 -3.49 17.89
C GLN A 51 5.38 -2.76 19.24
N GLY A 52 4.38 -2.91 20.11
CA GLY A 52 4.36 -2.31 21.45
C GLY A 52 3.86 -0.87 21.48
N ASP A 53 3.42 -0.43 22.67
CA ASP A 53 2.72 0.83 22.92
C ASP A 53 3.61 1.94 23.53
N GLY A 54 4.84 1.61 23.93
CA GLY A 54 5.73 2.51 24.68
C GLY A 54 5.29 2.80 26.13
N VAL A 55 4.34 2.04 26.67
CA VAL A 55 3.74 2.21 28.01
C VAL A 55 3.80 0.91 28.82
N THR A 56 3.41 -0.21 28.21
CA THR A 56 3.48 -1.57 28.73
C THR A 56 4.94 -1.97 28.94
N ARG A 57 5.25 -2.51 30.14
CA ARG A 57 6.62 -2.82 30.55
C ARG A 57 6.91 -4.32 30.40
N TYR A 58 7.90 -4.63 29.57
CA TYR A 58 8.36 -6.00 29.38
C TYR A 58 9.55 -6.31 30.30
N TYR A 59 9.51 -7.48 30.92
CA TYR A 59 10.55 -7.98 31.82
C TYR A 59 11.06 -9.33 31.33
N HIS A 60 12.37 -9.57 31.41
CA HIS A 60 12.91 -10.94 31.29
C HIS A 60 13.53 -11.36 32.62
N GLN A 61 13.29 -12.61 33.03
CA GLN A 61 13.82 -13.16 34.28
C GLN A 61 15.32 -13.52 34.14
N GLY A 62 16.14 -13.17 35.13
CA GLY A 62 17.53 -13.63 35.23
C GLY A 62 17.68 -14.85 36.15
N PRO A 63 18.91 -15.13 36.62
CA PRO A 63 19.18 -16.20 37.57
C PRO A 63 18.32 -16.15 38.84
N VAL A 64 17.70 -17.28 39.14
CA VAL A 64 17.21 -17.64 40.47
C VAL A 64 18.39 -18.30 41.21
N PHE A 65 18.67 -17.86 42.43
CA PHE A 65 19.73 -18.41 43.26
C PHE A 65 19.15 -19.23 44.41
N GLU A 66 19.82 -20.34 44.77
CA GLU A 66 19.39 -21.33 45.77
C GLU A 66 18.89 -20.68 47.08
N GLY A 67 19.66 -19.79 47.70
CA GLY A 67 19.25 -19.11 48.94
C GLY A 67 18.05 -18.16 48.80
N HIS A 68 17.74 -17.66 47.60
CA HIS A 68 16.54 -16.85 47.36
C HIS A 68 15.30 -17.71 47.05
N TRP A 69 15.52 -18.93 46.56
CA TRP A 69 14.49 -19.96 46.56
C TRP A 69 14.17 -20.40 48.00
N GLU A 70 15.19 -20.70 48.82
CA GLU A 70 15.00 -21.06 50.25
C GLU A 70 14.28 -19.96 51.05
N ASP A 71 14.55 -18.67 50.79
CA ASP A 71 13.87 -17.53 51.44
C ASP A 71 12.38 -17.42 51.04
N ALA A 72 11.98 -17.87 49.85
CA ALA A 72 10.61 -17.81 49.33
C ALA A 72 9.80 -19.10 49.62
N HIS A 73 10.44 -20.25 49.39
CA HIS A 73 9.87 -21.59 49.39
C HIS A 73 10.62 -22.52 50.37
N PRO A 74 10.63 -22.23 51.69
CA PRO A 74 11.49 -22.86 52.68
C PRO A 74 11.20 -24.34 52.97
N ASP A 75 10.10 -24.88 52.45
CA ASP A 75 9.68 -26.28 52.61
C ASP A 75 9.75 -27.07 51.27
N GLU A 76 10.29 -26.48 50.19
CA GLU A 76 10.36 -27.10 48.84
C GLU A 76 11.80 -27.38 48.37
N GLU A 77 11.96 -28.26 47.37
CA GLU A 77 13.27 -28.53 46.73
C GLU A 77 13.61 -27.41 45.73
N TYR A 78 14.90 -27.09 45.56
CA TYR A 78 15.34 -25.96 44.74
C TYR A 78 15.00 -26.13 43.25
N ASP A 79 14.12 -25.26 42.73
CA ASP A 79 13.85 -25.12 41.30
C ASP A 79 14.33 -23.77 40.73
N GLY A 80 15.48 -23.79 40.07
CA GLY A 80 16.03 -22.63 39.35
C GLY A 80 15.20 -22.15 38.15
N TRP A 81 14.16 -22.90 37.73
CA TRP A 81 13.21 -22.46 36.70
C TRP A 81 12.13 -21.52 37.22
N ASN A 82 11.79 -21.56 38.52
CA ASN A 82 10.73 -20.78 39.15
C ASN A 82 9.37 -20.78 38.38
N PRO A 83 8.69 -21.93 38.24
CA PRO A 83 7.50 -22.05 37.39
C PRO A 83 6.27 -21.24 37.82
N ALA A 84 6.19 -20.82 39.09
CA ALA A 84 5.13 -19.95 39.59
C ALA A 84 5.47 -18.45 39.45
N GLU A 85 6.67 -18.14 38.96
CA GLU A 85 7.22 -16.78 38.81
C GLU A 85 7.15 -15.94 40.10
N ASP A 86 7.32 -16.55 41.28
CA ASP A 86 6.91 -15.97 42.58
C ASP A 86 8.04 -15.80 43.62
N VAL A 87 9.26 -16.24 43.33
CA VAL A 87 10.47 -15.85 44.09
C VAL A 87 10.64 -14.32 44.07
N LEU A 88 10.71 -13.71 45.26
CA LEU A 88 10.55 -12.26 45.45
C LEU A 88 11.43 -11.40 44.54
N MET A 89 10.79 -10.54 43.77
CA MET A 89 11.39 -9.75 42.70
C MET A 89 12.60 -8.89 43.10
N SER A 90 12.68 -8.40 44.34
CA SER A 90 13.84 -7.64 44.85
C SER A 90 15.08 -8.49 45.16
N MET A 91 15.01 -9.82 45.00
CA MET A 91 16.11 -10.76 45.21
C MET A 91 16.67 -11.34 43.91
N LEU A 92 15.96 -11.17 42.78
CA LEU A 92 16.36 -11.72 41.49
C LEU A 92 17.16 -10.72 40.65
N VAL A 93 18.10 -11.23 39.86
CA VAL A 93 18.67 -10.46 38.74
C VAL A 93 17.59 -10.32 37.67
N LYS A 94 17.38 -9.10 37.18
CA LYS A 94 16.24 -8.74 36.34
C LYS A 94 16.61 -7.76 35.24
N ALA A 95 16.10 -8.04 34.05
CA ALA A 95 15.99 -7.01 33.03
C ALA A 95 14.56 -6.46 33.03
N ASP A 96 14.35 -5.29 33.66
CA ASP A 96 13.29 -4.36 33.24
C ASP A 96 13.75 -3.77 31.91
N LEU A 97 13.15 -4.21 30.81
CA LEU A 97 13.62 -3.90 29.46
C LEU A 97 13.07 -2.55 28.94
N GLY A 98 12.19 -1.93 29.72
CA GLY A 98 11.57 -0.64 29.41
C GLY A 98 10.09 -0.75 29.07
N ALA A 99 9.48 0.42 28.88
CA ALA A 99 8.19 0.54 28.23
C ALA A 99 8.48 0.84 26.75
N VAL A 100 8.45 -0.16 25.88
CA VAL A 100 9.18 -0.13 24.60
C VAL A 100 8.26 -0.06 23.37
N MET A 101 8.81 0.44 22.27
CA MET A 101 8.28 0.21 20.92
C MET A 101 9.40 -0.28 20.00
N GLY A 102 9.04 -1.06 19.00
CA GLY A 102 9.97 -1.66 18.04
C GLY A 102 9.29 -2.10 16.76
N THR A 103 9.95 -3.00 16.05
CA THR A 103 9.45 -3.69 14.85
C THR A 103 9.78 -5.17 14.97
N ASP A 104 8.92 -6.05 14.45
CA ASP A 104 9.16 -7.50 14.51
C ASP A 104 10.42 -7.89 13.72
N ILE A 105 11.20 -8.84 14.22
CA ILE A 105 12.33 -9.40 13.50
C ILE A 105 11.86 -10.18 12.26
N ALA A 106 10.66 -10.75 12.25
CA ALA A 106 10.03 -11.30 11.05
C ALA A 106 9.86 -10.22 9.96
N ASP A 107 9.16 -9.11 10.27
CA ASP A 107 8.98 -7.96 9.37
C ASP A 107 10.32 -7.38 8.86
N ILE A 108 11.34 -7.37 9.72
CA ILE A 108 12.70 -6.91 9.38
C ILE A 108 13.41 -7.88 8.41
N CYS A 109 13.15 -9.18 8.48
CA CYS A 109 13.72 -10.17 7.58
C CYS A 109 13.09 -10.13 6.17
N GLU A 110 11.82 -9.71 6.04
CA GLU A 110 11.18 -9.50 4.74
C GLU A 110 11.94 -8.49 3.86
N LEU A 111 12.66 -7.54 4.46
CA LEU A 111 13.54 -6.58 3.76
C LEU A 111 14.67 -7.23 2.94
N VAL A 112 14.97 -8.52 3.16
CA VAL A 112 15.94 -9.29 2.37
C VAL A 112 15.32 -10.51 1.66
N GLY A 113 13.99 -10.57 1.56
CA GLY A 113 13.28 -11.72 0.99
C GLY A 113 12.99 -12.83 2.01
N GLY A 114 12.72 -12.44 3.25
CA GLY A 114 12.19 -13.29 4.31
C GLY A 114 13.11 -14.43 4.76
N ALA A 115 12.50 -15.40 5.43
CA ALA A 115 13.07 -16.69 5.77
C ALA A 115 12.04 -17.79 5.45
N ALA A 116 12.49 -19.02 5.21
CA ALA A 116 11.63 -20.18 4.94
C ALA A 116 11.64 -21.20 6.10
N GLU A 117 10.71 -22.15 6.08
CA GLU A 117 10.70 -23.29 7.01
C GLU A 117 12.03 -24.06 6.90
N GLY A 118 12.81 -24.09 7.99
CA GLY A 118 14.16 -24.67 8.03
C GLY A 118 15.31 -23.66 7.96
N ASP A 119 15.05 -22.38 7.69
CA ASP A 119 16.03 -21.30 7.85
C ASP A 119 16.26 -20.96 9.34
N GLU A 120 17.40 -20.37 9.67
CA GLU A 120 17.72 -19.89 11.02
C GLU A 120 17.94 -18.37 11.07
N ILE A 121 17.43 -17.68 12.10
CA ILE A 121 17.56 -16.23 12.28
C ILE A 121 18.48 -15.92 13.47
N ALA A 122 19.40 -14.97 13.32
CA ALA A 122 20.25 -14.53 14.43
C ALA A 122 20.44 -13.01 14.47
N VAL A 123 20.50 -12.47 15.68
CA VAL A 123 20.71 -11.05 15.97
C VAL A 123 22.13 -10.83 16.49
N ARG A 124 22.73 -9.70 16.11
CA ARG A 124 24.08 -9.29 16.50
C ARG A 124 24.15 -7.86 17.01
N SER A 125 25.00 -7.71 18.02
CA SER A 125 25.23 -6.47 18.75
C SER A 125 26.64 -5.93 18.52
N ARG A 126 26.75 -4.60 18.58
CA ARG A 126 27.98 -3.85 18.29
C ARG A 126 29.13 -4.12 19.27
N ASP A 127 28.83 -4.64 20.45
CA ASP A 127 29.82 -5.06 21.46
C ASP A 127 30.36 -6.50 21.23
N GLY A 128 29.83 -7.21 20.22
CA GLY A 128 30.19 -8.58 19.89
C GLY A 128 29.27 -9.64 20.51
N TRP A 129 28.20 -9.26 21.23
CA TRP A 129 27.16 -10.22 21.59
C TRP A 129 26.42 -10.70 20.33
N GLN A 130 26.04 -11.98 20.34
CA GLN A 130 25.26 -12.63 19.30
C GLN A 130 24.23 -13.55 19.98
N SER A 131 22.99 -13.54 19.48
CA SER A 131 21.95 -14.48 19.90
C SER A 131 22.31 -15.91 19.50
N LYS A 132 21.53 -16.89 19.97
CA LYS A 132 21.50 -18.17 19.26
C LYS A 132 20.92 -17.95 17.86
N ARG A 133 21.22 -18.87 16.94
CA ARG A 133 20.45 -19.00 15.71
C ARG A 133 19.12 -19.62 16.09
N TYR A 134 18.04 -18.87 16.01
CA TYR A 134 16.70 -19.36 16.30
C TYR A 134 16.11 -19.99 15.03
N PRO A 135 15.44 -21.16 15.10
CA PRO A 135 14.75 -21.71 13.94
C PRO A 135 13.62 -20.77 13.49
N TYR A 136 13.28 -20.82 12.20
CA TYR A 136 12.17 -20.06 11.57
C TYR A 136 10.93 -19.92 12.47
N GLU A 137 10.45 -21.04 13.02
CA GLU A 137 9.27 -21.12 13.89
C GLU A 137 9.34 -20.17 15.09
N TYR A 138 10.47 -20.04 15.81
CA TYR A 138 10.55 -19.19 17.00
C TYR A 138 10.51 -17.67 16.69
N ILE A 139 10.49 -17.29 15.40
CA ILE A 139 10.41 -15.91 14.91
C ILE A 139 9.11 -15.67 14.12
N TYR A 140 8.69 -16.61 13.26
CA TYR A 140 7.55 -16.44 12.35
C TYR A 140 6.26 -17.15 12.80
N ASP A 141 6.33 -18.14 13.69
CA ASP A 141 5.16 -18.78 14.34
C ASP A 141 5.47 -19.03 15.83
N PRO A 142 5.87 -17.99 16.59
CA PRO A 142 6.37 -18.14 17.95
C PRO A 142 5.28 -18.65 18.90
N ASP A 143 5.67 -19.46 19.90
CA ASP A 143 4.73 -19.85 20.95
C ASP A 143 4.12 -18.59 21.59
N PRO A 144 2.79 -18.52 21.79
CA PRO A 144 2.13 -17.34 22.35
C PRO A 144 2.76 -16.83 23.66
N ARG A 145 3.31 -17.71 24.49
CA ARG A 145 3.94 -17.34 25.76
C ARG A 145 5.33 -16.70 25.57
N GLN A 146 6.03 -16.99 24.48
CA GLN A 146 7.19 -16.21 24.03
C GLN A 146 6.76 -14.88 23.40
N GLY A 147 5.76 -14.94 22.51
CA GLY A 147 5.35 -13.85 21.65
C GLY A 147 6.44 -13.41 20.65
N PRO A 148 6.21 -12.32 19.90
CA PRO A 148 7.11 -11.90 18.82
C PRO A 148 8.48 -11.45 19.33
N ALA A 149 9.51 -11.65 18.48
CA ALA A 149 10.88 -11.25 18.74
C ALA A 149 11.11 -9.83 18.20
N VAL A 150 10.97 -8.82 19.05
CA VAL A 150 10.89 -7.41 18.60
C VAL A 150 12.25 -6.70 18.71
N LEU A 151 12.68 -6.07 17.62
CA LEU A 151 13.78 -5.11 17.63
C LEU A 151 13.27 -3.75 18.10
N CYS A 152 13.43 -3.48 19.39
CA CYS A 152 12.98 -2.25 20.04
C CYS A 152 13.92 -1.09 19.74
N TRP A 153 13.33 0.02 19.26
CA TRP A 153 14.00 1.28 18.92
C TRP A 153 13.49 2.48 19.72
N PHE A 154 12.66 2.28 20.74
CA PHE A 154 12.18 3.34 21.64
C PHE A 154 11.97 2.84 23.06
N SER A 155 12.19 3.72 24.04
CA SER A 155 11.76 3.55 25.44
C SER A 155 10.98 4.77 25.90
N GLY A 156 9.72 4.57 26.34
CA GLY A 156 8.80 5.63 26.75
C GLY A 156 9.01 6.14 28.17
N ASN A 157 9.76 5.43 29.03
CA ASN A 157 9.95 5.81 30.43
C ASN A 157 11.34 5.38 30.94
N SER A 158 12.01 6.27 31.68
CA SER A 158 13.43 6.19 32.06
C SER A 158 13.72 5.17 33.19
N SER A 159 13.43 3.90 32.93
CA SER A 159 13.55 2.75 33.85
C SER A 159 12.56 2.74 35.03
N GLY A 160 12.07 1.55 35.41
CA GLY A 160 11.20 1.33 36.57
C GLY A 160 11.96 1.18 37.88
N PRO A 161 11.25 0.91 39.00
CA PRO A 161 11.87 0.80 40.33
C PRO A 161 12.89 -0.34 40.46
N ASP A 162 12.73 -1.42 39.69
CA ASP A 162 13.55 -2.64 39.74
C ASP A 162 14.49 -2.78 38.52
N ALA A 163 14.80 -1.67 37.83
CA ALA A 163 15.62 -1.70 36.63
C ALA A 163 17.13 -1.82 36.94
N GLN A 164 17.73 -2.93 36.51
CA GLN A 164 19.16 -3.21 36.71
C GLN A 164 20.09 -2.32 35.87
N GLU A 165 19.64 -1.87 34.70
CA GLU A 165 20.35 -0.85 33.91
C GLU A 165 19.40 0.26 33.46
N ALA A 166 19.94 1.47 33.36
CA ALA A 166 19.17 2.65 32.97
C ALA A 166 18.90 2.63 31.46
N GLN A 167 17.73 2.10 31.06
CA GLN A 167 17.31 2.04 29.66
C GLN A 167 17.31 3.44 29.01
N GLY A 168 16.93 4.46 29.78
CA GLY A 168 16.73 5.82 29.27
C GLY A 168 15.35 6.01 28.63
N GLN A 169 15.15 7.13 27.94
CA GLN A 169 13.85 7.55 27.39
C GLN A 169 14.04 8.25 26.05
N GLY A 170 13.15 8.00 25.08
CA GLY A 170 13.27 8.46 23.70
C GLY A 170 13.80 7.35 22.78
N TYR A 171 14.59 7.73 21.79
CA TYR A 171 15.16 6.85 20.75
C TYR A 171 16.70 6.75 20.88
N PRO A 172 17.40 5.86 20.14
CA PRO A 172 18.85 5.61 20.30
C PRO A 172 19.78 6.83 20.19
N ASP A 173 19.33 7.87 19.51
CA ASP A 173 20.02 9.16 19.30
C ASP A 173 19.67 10.23 20.35
N THR A 174 18.50 10.13 20.99
CA THR A 174 17.85 11.18 21.78
C THR A 174 17.77 10.82 23.27
N GLY A 175 17.81 9.54 23.63
CA GLY A 175 17.94 9.12 25.04
C GLY A 175 17.70 7.65 25.38
N TYR A 176 17.44 6.74 24.44
CA TYR A 176 17.43 5.29 24.68
C TYR A 176 18.88 4.78 24.77
N ALA A 177 19.45 4.83 25.97
CA ALA A 177 20.89 4.74 26.23
C ALA A 177 21.51 3.37 25.91
N VAL A 178 20.68 2.31 25.80
CA VAL A 178 21.10 0.96 25.40
C VAL A 178 21.09 0.73 23.88
N GLY A 179 20.72 1.74 23.07
CA GLY A 179 20.52 1.60 21.63
C GLY A 179 19.37 0.65 21.29
N MET A 180 19.31 0.17 20.03
CA MET A 180 18.31 -0.85 19.67
C MET A 180 18.56 -2.16 20.43
N ARG A 181 17.46 -2.84 20.81
CA ARG A 181 17.49 -4.03 21.67
C ARG A 181 16.50 -5.10 21.20
N MET A 182 16.89 -6.36 21.17
CA MET A 182 15.97 -7.48 20.93
C MET A 182 15.21 -7.84 22.22
N ILE A 183 13.88 -7.89 22.17
CA ILE A 183 13.00 -8.20 23.30
C ILE A 183 11.89 -9.14 22.82
N PHE A 184 11.70 -10.29 23.49
CA PHE A 184 10.52 -11.13 23.30
C PHE A 184 9.33 -10.51 24.03
N PHE A 185 8.24 -10.25 23.30
CA PHE A 185 7.01 -9.67 23.84
C PHE A 185 6.05 -10.78 24.28
N ALA A 186 6.37 -11.40 25.42
CA ALA A 186 5.51 -12.39 26.07
C ALA A 186 4.07 -11.88 26.28
N ASP A 187 3.14 -12.83 26.38
CA ASP A 187 1.70 -12.57 26.35
C ASP A 187 1.15 -11.65 27.47
N ASP A 188 -0.15 -11.38 27.38
CA ASP A 188 -0.89 -10.60 28.37
C ASP A 188 -0.97 -11.28 29.76
N THR A 189 -0.40 -12.48 29.94
CA THR A 189 -0.43 -13.17 31.23
C THR A 189 0.72 -12.68 32.12
N THR A 190 0.35 -12.31 33.34
CA THR A 190 1.23 -11.65 34.29
C THR A 190 1.52 -12.54 35.48
N ASN A 191 2.75 -12.46 35.98
CA ASN A 191 3.16 -13.08 37.24
C ASN A 191 2.35 -12.53 38.44
N PRO A 192 2.49 -13.08 39.66
CA PRO A 192 1.69 -12.67 40.83
C PRO A 192 1.78 -11.18 41.26
N TRP A 193 2.65 -10.38 40.65
CA TRP A 193 2.76 -8.92 40.86
C TRP A 193 2.20 -8.08 39.71
N GLY A 194 1.65 -8.69 38.67
CA GLY A 194 1.02 -8.00 37.54
C GLY A 194 2.01 -7.50 36.48
N TRP A 195 3.16 -8.16 36.29
CA TRP A 195 4.17 -7.75 35.31
C TRP A 195 4.19 -8.73 34.12
N HIS A 196 4.26 -8.20 32.90
CA HIS A 196 4.45 -8.98 31.68
C HIS A 196 5.91 -9.44 31.63
N ILE A 197 6.12 -10.75 31.78
CA ILE A 197 7.44 -11.33 31.96
C ILE A 197 7.63 -12.55 31.05
N PHE A 198 8.82 -12.66 30.46
CA PHE A 198 9.32 -13.91 29.91
C PHE A 198 10.26 -14.53 30.95
N GLY A 199 9.73 -15.55 31.62
CA GLY A 199 10.35 -16.28 32.72
C GLY A 199 11.37 -17.32 32.25
N ASN A 200 12.13 -17.85 33.21
CA ASN A 200 13.03 -18.98 32.98
C ASN A 200 12.23 -20.24 32.61
N ASN A 201 11.06 -20.46 33.23
CA ASN A 201 10.20 -21.58 32.89
C ASN A 201 9.50 -21.40 31.53
N ASP A 202 9.11 -20.18 31.15
CA ASP A 202 8.55 -19.90 29.82
C ASP A 202 9.54 -20.24 28.71
N MET A 203 10.78 -19.79 28.84
CA MET A 203 11.91 -20.13 27.96
C MET A 203 12.14 -21.65 27.84
N LYS A 204 11.71 -22.44 28.82
CA LYS A 204 11.86 -23.90 28.88
C LYS A 204 10.64 -24.65 28.33
N GLU A 205 9.47 -24.03 28.34
CA GLU A 205 8.24 -24.58 27.75
C GLU A 205 8.07 -24.18 26.27
N CYS A 206 8.56 -23.00 25.87
CA CYS A 206 8.51 -22.50 24.50
C CYS A 206 9.61 -23.09 23.59
N TRP A 207 10.78 -23.47 24.13
CA TRP A 207 11.98 -23.83 23.34
C TRP A 207 12.55 -25.20 23.70
N ASP A 208 13.24 -25.82 22.74
CA ASP A 208 14.08 -27.01 22.97
C ASP A 208 15.33 -26.72 23.82
N GLU A 209 15.86 -27.78 24.45
CA GLU A 209 16.98 -27.71 25.40
C GLU A 209 18.23 -27.02 24.85
N GLU A 210 18.50 -27.12 23.54
CA GLU A 210 19.65 -26.47 22.92
C GLU A 210 19.49 -24.94 22.81
N TYR A 211 18.28 -24.39 22.94
CA TYR A 211 18.00 -22.96 22.90
C TYR A 211 17.93 -22.29 24.28
N TRP A 212 17.72 -23.04 25.37
CA TRP A 212 17.72 -22.51 26.75
C TRP A 212 18.99 -21.72 27.10
N ASN A 213 18.84 -20.58 27.77
CA ASN A 213 19.92 -19.61 28.06
C ASN A 213 20.39 -19.67 29.53
N LYS A 214 21.68 -19.38 29.77
CA LYS A 214 22.29 -19.36 31.10
C LYS A 214 23.12 -18.12 31.41
N GLY A 215 22.89 -17.56 32.60
CA GLY A 215 23.74 -16.57 33.26
C GLY A 215 24.80 -17.28 34.12
N GLY A 216 25.88 -17.75 33.50
CA GLY A 216 26.86 -18.61 34.16
C GLY A 216 26.33 -20.04 34.27
N ASP A 217 26.27 -20.59 35.49
CA ASP A 217 25.74 -21.95 35.72
C ASP A 217 24.19 -22.00 35.81
N TYR A 218 23.54 -20.85 36.01
CA TYR A 218 22.11 -20.68 36.30
C TYR A 218 21.29 -20.33 35.04
N TRP A 219 20.04 -20.77 34.96
CA TRP A 219 19.12 -20.41 33.87
C TRP A 219 18.76 -18.91 33.90
N SER A 220 18.58 -18.30 32.73
CA SER A 220 18.39 -16.84 32.62
C SER A 220 17.79 -16.42 31.27
N ALA A 221 16.47 -16.30 31.17
CA ALA A 221 15.78 -15.75 30.00
C ALA A 221 16.31 -14.37 29.59
N ALA A 222 16.66 -13.52 30.56
CA ALA A 222 17.27 -12.20 30.35
C ALA A 222 18.63 -12.23 29.60
N GLY A 223 19.30 -13.39 29.54
CA GLY A 223 20.53 -13.58 28.76
C GLY A 223 20.30 -13.67 27.25
N THR A 224 19.04 -13.68 26.81
CA THR A 224 18.63 -13.70 25.39
C THR A 224 18.44 -12.29 24.82
N SER A 225 18.17 -11.28 25.64
CA SER A 225 17.88 -9.91 25.20
C SER A 225 19.16 -9.07 25.00
N GLY A 226 19.74 -9.18 23.81
CA GLY A 226 20.90 -8.39 23.38
C GLY A 226 20.55 -6.92 23.11
N LYS A 227 21.44 -6.02 23.54
CA LYS A 227 21.37 -4.55 23.35
C LYS A 227 22.45 -4.04 22.41
N TRP A 228 22.39 -2.77 22.00
CA TRP A 228 23.20 -2.22 20.91
C TRP A 228 23.17 -3.10 19.65
N VAL A 229 21.99 -3.65 19.33
CA VAL A 229 21.75 -4.43 18.12
C VAL A 229 22.00 -3.56 16.90
N ASN A 230 22.74 -4.07 15.92
CA ASN A 230 23.03 -3.40 14.66
C ASN A 230 23.01 -4.33 13.45
N GLU A 231 22.68 -5.61 13.65
CA GLU A 231 22.65 -6.60 12.56
C GLU A 231 21.62 -7.71 12.85
N VAL A 232 20.81 -8.02 11.84
CA VAL A 232 19.90 -9.17 11.78
C VAL A 232 20.34 -10.05 10.60
N ARG A 233 20.36 -11.37 10.80
CA ARG A 233 20.83 -12.35 9.82
C ARG A 233 19.79 -13.45 9.63
N VAL A 234 19.44 -13.72 8.38
CA VAL A 234 18.79 -14.97 7.98
C VAL A 234 19.88 -15.89 7.44
N TYR A 235 19.93 -17.13 7.92
CA TYR A 235 20.74 -18.22 7.39
C TYR A 235 19.80 -19.17 6.64
N SER A 236 19.82 -19.08 5.32
CA SER A 236 18.87 -19.78 4.47
C SER A 236 19.41 -21.08 3.91
N GLN A 237 18.52 -22.03 3.63
CA GLN A 237 18.86 -23.30 2.96
C GLN A 237 19.09 -23.15 1.44
N GLU A 238 18.93 -21.94 0.89
CA GLU A 238 19.19 -21.60 -0.52
C GLU A 238 20.66 -21.82 -0.93
N GLU A 239 20.90 -22.54 -2.03
CA GLU A 239 22.20 -22.62 -2.72
C GLU A 239 22.37 -21.40 -3.66
N PRO A 240 23.56 -20.79 -3.76
CA PRO A 240 23.76 -19.60 -4.60
C PRO A 240 23.99 -19.98 -6.07
N GLU A 241 23.25 -19.38 -7.00
CA GLU A 241 23.33 -19.69 -8.44
C GLU A 241 24.08 -18.62 -9.26
N PRO A 242 24.66 -18.97 -10.43
CA PRO A 242 25.22 -18.00 -11.38
C PRO A 242 24.16 -17.00 -11.90
N PRO A 243 24.56 -15.83 -12.40
CA PRO A 243 23.62 -14.83 -12.91
C PRO A 243 23.01 -15.26 -14.26
N THR A 244 21.75 -14.91 -14.50
CA THR A 244 21.10 -15.03 -15.82
C THR A 244 21.41 -13.79 -16.66
N PRO A 245 22.12 -13.91 -17.80
CA PRO A 245 22.55 -12.77 -18.60
C PRO A 245 21.46 -12.31 -19.59
N ASP A 246 21.23 -11.00 -19.70
CA ASP A 246 20.41 -10.37 -20.74
C ASP A 246 20.95 -8.97 -21.08
N PHE A 247 20.75 -8.51 -22.32
CA PHE A 247 21.04 -7.13 -22.71
C PHE A 247 20.27 -6.65 -23.95
N GLY A 248 20.03 -5.34 -23.98
CA GLY A 248 19.53 -4.63 -25.16
C GLY A 248 20.61 -3.87 -25.92
N ALA A 249 20.29 -3.46 -27.15
CA ALA A 249 21.06 -2.51 -27.95
C ALA A 249 20.11 -1.46 -28.54
N ASN A 250 20.52 -0.19 -28.59
CA ASN A 250 19.68 0.89 -29.12
C ASN A 250 19.42 0.79 -30.64
N VAL A 251 20.33 0.18 -31.40
CA VAL A 251 20.18 -0.18 -32.81
C VAL A 251 20.86 -1.52 -33.09
N THR A 252 20.20 -2.40 -33.85
CA THR A 252 20.75 -3.70 -34.27
C THR A 252 21.27 -3.71 -35.70
N SER A 253 21.02 -2.66 -36.49
CA SER A 253 21.62 -2.48 -37.82
C SER A 253 21.72 -1.03 -38.23
N GLY A 254 22.58 -0.74 -39.21
CA GLY A 254 22.75 0.61 -39.77
C GLY A 254 23.95 0.71 -40.71
N THR A 255 24.32 1.92 -41.12
CA THR A 255 25.50 2.17 -41.99
C THR A 255 26.74 2.54 -41.19
N VAL A 256 27.92 2.13 -41.66
CA VAL A 256 29.20 2.52 -41.02
C VAL A 256 29.49 4.03 -41.14
N PRO A 257 30.07 4.67 -40.09
CA PRO A 257 30.33 4.13 -38.76
C PRO A 257 29.02 4.01 -37.94
N LEU A 258 28.75 2.82 -37.41
CA LEU A 258 27.54 2.51 -36.66
C LEU A 258 27.84 2.53 -35.16
N ALA A 259 27.43 3.61 -34.48
CA ALA A 259 27.50 3.71 -33.03
C ALA A 259 26.34 2.95 -32.37
N VAL A 260 26.64 2.11 -31.39
CA VAL A 260 25.67 1.28 -30.65
C VAL A 260 25.88 1.49 -29.16
N ALA A 261 24.79 1.80 -28.45
CA ALA A 261 24.74 1.79 -26.99
C ALA A 261 24.08 0.49 -26.54
N PHE A 262 24.77 -0.24 -25.66
CA PHE A 262 24.26 -1.46 -25.06
C PHE A 262 23.73 -1.18 -23.65
N THR A 263 22.78 -1.99 -23.20
CA THR A 263 22.16 -1.86 -21.88
C THR A 263 22.02 -3.22 -21.25
N ASP A 264 22.75 -3.45 -20.15
CA ASP A 264 22.63 -4.65 -19.33
C ASP A 264 21.23 -4.77 -18.73
N ARG A 265 20.72 -5.99 -18.70
CA ARG A 265 19.43 -6.40 -18.13
C ARG A 265 19.56 -7.67 -17.29
N SER A 266 20.79 -8.11 -17.03
CA SER A 266 21.09 -9.37 -16.39
C SER A 266 20.60 -9.42 -14.94
N THR A 267 20.15 -10.59 -14.51
CA THR A 267 19.55 -10.82 -13.19
C THR A 267 20.27 -11.95 -12.47
N GLY A 268 20.01 -12.12 -11.17
CA GLY A 268 20.60 -13.21 -10.38
C GLY A 268 20.66 -12.90 -8.90
N VAL A 269 20.70 -13.96 -8.09
CA VAL A 269 20.86 -13.91 -6.63
C VAL A 269 21.93 -14.94 -6.24
N PRO A 270 23.11 -14.54 -5.73
CA PRO A 270 23.56 -13.17 -5.48
C PRO A 270 23.63 -12.28 -6.73
N THR A 271 23.50 -10.97 -6.54
CA THR A 271 23.50 -9.98 -7.63
C THR A 271 24.78 -10.02 -8.48
N PRO A 272 24.69 -9.69 -9.79
CA PRO A 272 25.85 -9.46 -10.65
C PRO A 272 26.90 -8.52 -10.04
N THR A 273 28.18 -8.88 -10.19
CA THR A 273 29.33 -8.12 -9.65
C THR A 273 30.37 -7.73 -10.69
N SER A 274 30.36 -8.35 -11.87
CA SER A 274 31.25 -8.04 -12.99
C SER A 274 30.58 -8.38 -14.31
N TRP A 275 30.86 -7.56 -15.32
CA TRP A 275 30.43 -7.72 -16.71
C TRP A 275 31.68 -7.79 -17.59
N PHE A 276 31.63 -8.54 -18.69
CA PHE A 276 32.65 -8.57 -19.72
C PHE A 276 31.98 -8.71 -21.09
N TRP A 277 32.21 -7.72 -21.94
CA TRP A 277 31.69 -7.63 -23.29
C TRP A 277 32.77 -8.01 -24.31
N ASP A 278 32.42 -8.86 -25.26
CA ASP A 278 33.10 -8.97 -26.56
C ASP A 278 32.15 -8.40 -27.61
N PHE A 279 32.61 -7.44 -28.42
CA PHE A 279 31.78 -6.80 -29.44
C PHE A 279 31.79 -7.51 -30.80
N GLY A 280 32.55 -8.61 -30.93
CA GLY A 280 32.66 -9.42 -32.14
C GLY A 280 33.66 -8.87 -33.17
N ASP A 281 34.45 -7.85 -32.82
CA ASP A 281 35.40 -7.16 -33.71
C ASP A 281 36.83 -7.04 -33.13
N ASP A 282 37.22 -8.01 -32.30
CA ASP A 282 38.46 -8.02 -31.48
C ASP A 282 38.54 -6.89 -30.42
N THR A 283 37.41 -6.25 -30.07
CA THR A 283 37.32 -5.24 -29.00
C THR A 283 36.34 -5.62 -27.89
N THR A 284 36.61 -5.13 -26.67
CA THR A 284 35.96 -5.59 -25.41
C THR A 284 35.72 -4.44 -24.43
N SER A 285 34.83 -4.64 -23.45
CA SER A 285 34.61 -3.70 -22.32
C SER A 285 34.27 -4.41 -21.01
N ASP A 286 34.63 -3.81 -19.87
CA ASP A 286 34.24 -4.25 -18.52
C ASP A 286 33.13 -3.34 -17.90
N GLU A 287 32.62 -2.37 -18.65
CA GLU A 287 31.55 -1.47 -18.21
C GLU A 287 30.18 -2.17 -18.22
N GLN A 288 29.28 -1.87 -17.29
CA GLN A 288 27.92 -2.46 -17.28
C GLN A 288 27.09 -2.03 -18.49
N ASN A 289 27.19 -0.77 -18.94
CA ASN A 289 26.37 -0.21 -20.03
C ASN A 289 27.24 0.53 -21.06
N PRO A 290 28.02 -0.20 -21.89
CA PRO A 290 29.01 0.41 -22.78
C PRO A 290 28.42 0.98 -24.07
N THR A 291 29.16 1.88 -24.71
CA THR A 291 28.91 2.32 -26.09
C THR A 291 30.07 1.93 -27.01
N HIS A 292 29.78 1.23 -28.11
CA HIS A 292 30.76 0.84 -29.13
C HIS A 292 30.50 1.54 -30.47
N THR A 293 31.42 1.44 -31.43
CA THR A 293 31.24 1.98 -32.79
C THR A 293 31.90 1.10 -33.85
N TYR A 294 31.05 0.38 -34.61
CA TYR A 294 31.48 -0.45 -35.73
C TYR A 294 31.87 0.41 -36.93
N THR A 295 33.17 0.41 -37.25
CA THR A 295 33.74 1.21 -38.36
C THR A 295 33.87 0.44 -39.68
N ALA A 296 33.68 -0.88 -39.66
CA ALA A 296 33.73 -1.76 -40.83
C ALA A 296 32.38 -2.44 -41.07
N VAL A 297 32.18 -2.90 -42.31
CA VAL A 297 30.94 -3.55 -42.77
C VAL A 297 31.00 -5.03 -42.43
N GLY A 298 29.98 -5.54 -41.73
CA GLY A 298 29.96 -6.90 -41.22
C GLY A 298 28.71 -7.24 -40.41
N ILE A 299 28.61 -8.50 -40.01
CA ILE A 299 27.71 -8.97 -38.97
C ILE A 299 28.59 -9.34 -37.77
N TYR A 300 28.28 -8.78 -36.62
CA TYR A 300 29.04 -8.90 -35.39
C TYR A 300 28.19 -9.60 -34.34
N THR A 301 28.70 -10.69 -33.77
CA THR A 301 28.11 -11.30 -32.56
C THR A 301 28.70 -10.58 -31.35
N VAL A 302 27.85 -9.88 -30.62
CA VAL A 302 28.17 -9.30 -29.31
C VAL A 302 27.87 -10.35 -28.26
N THR A 303 28.82 -10.62 -27.37
CA THR A 303 28.66 -11.55 -26.26
C THR A 303 28.84 -10.80 -24.94
N LEU A 304 27.84 -10.87 -24.06
CA LEU A 304 27.93 -10.38 -22.68
C LEU A 304 28.14 -11.58 -21.75
N THR A 305 29.26 -11.60 -21.04
CA THR A 305 29.51 -12.49 -19.90
C THR A 305 29.23 -11.76 -18.60
N VAL A 306 28.41 -12.32 -17.71
CA VAL A 306 28.12 -11.74 -16.39
C VAL A 306 28.56 -12.69 -15.28
N THR A 307 29.08 -12.15 -14.18
CA THR A 307 29.70 -12.93 -13.09
C THR A 307 29.23 -12.47 -11.70
N ASN A 308 28.90 -13.43 -10.84
CA ASN A 308 28.70 -13.26 -9.40
C ASN A 308 29.64 -14.20 -8.62
N VAL A 309 29.41 -14.38 -7.31
CA VAL A 309 30.25 -15.25 -6.46
C VAL A 309 30.03 -16.76 -6.66
N ALA A 310 28.91 -17.17 -7.27
CA ALA A 310 28.60 -18.56 -7.57
C ALA A 310 29.16 -19.02 -8.93
N GLY A 311 29.18 -18.11 -9.92
CA GLY A 311 29.73 -18.41 -11.25
C GLY A 311 29.48 -17.30 -12.27
N SER A 312 29.52 -17.69 -13.54
CA SER A 312 29.36 -16.79 -14.69
C SER A 312 28.62 -17.47 -15.83
N ASP A 313 27.80 -16.73 -16.56
CA ASP A 313 27.11 -17.20 -17.77
C ASP A 313 27.09 -16.12 -18.88
N THR A 314 26.69 -16.49 -20.10
CA THR A 314 26.82 -15.67 -21.32
C THR A 314 25.54 -15.52 -22.16
N ALA A 315 25.24 -14.30 -22.60
CA ALA A 315 24.20 -13.99 -23.61
C ALA A 315 24.82 -13.45 -24.91
N GLU A 316 24.12 -13.57 -26.04
CA GLU A 316 24.58 -13.09 -27.36
C GLU A 316 23.53 -12.30 -28.16
N LEU A 317 23.96 -11.29 -28.92
CA LEU A 317 23.13 -10.48 -29.82
C LEU A 317 23.89 -10.15 -31.13
N SER A 318 23.21 -10.14 -32.27
CA SER A 318 23.82 -9.80 -33.57
C SER A 318 23.60 -8.33 -33.97
N ILE A 319 24.69 -7.63 -34.35
CA ILE A 319 24.68 -6.29 -34.93
C ILE A 319 25.09 -6.33 -36.40
N THR A 320 24.37 -5.65 -37.30
CA THR A 320 24.66 -5.63 -38.75
C THR A 320 25.05 -4.24 -39.24
N ALA A 321 26.33 -4.03 -39.51
CA ALA A 321 26.86 -2.78 -40.07
C ALA A 321 27.00 -2.89 -41.60
N THR A 322 26.45 -1.91 -42.34
CA THR A 322 26.30 -1.94 -43.79
C THR A 322 27.03 -0.79 -44.50
N SER A 323 27.31 -0.93 -45.80
CA SER A 323 27.80 0.14 -46.65
C SER A 323 26.64 0.97 -47.21
N GLY A 324 26.63 2.28 -46.98
CA GLY A 324 25.70 3.17 -47.67
C GLY A 324 25.97 3.22 -49.18
N SER A 325 24.98 2.90 -50.00
CA SER A 325 25.05 2.97 -51.47
C SER A 325 23.70 3.35 -52.09
N ASP A 326 23.73 4.28 -53.05
CA ASP A 326 22.54 4.72 -53.80
C ASP A 326 22.01 3.64 -54.76
N GLY A 327 20.72 3.33 -54.65
CA GLY A 327 19.75 2.86 -55.66
C GLY A 327 20.15 1.88 -56.78
N GLY A 328 19.41 0.76 -56.92
CA GLY A 328 19.54 -0.15 -58.08
C GLY A 328 18.60 -1.35 -58.13
N ASP A 329 17.33 -1.11 -58.48
CA ASP A 329 16.28 -2.04 -58.99
C ASP A 329 16.69 -3.45 -59.50
N THR A 330 16.04 -4.49 -58.95
CA THR A 330 15.33 -5.53 -59.74
C THR A 330 14.13 -6.08 -58.95
N ALA A 331 12.99 -6.26 -59.61
CA ALA A 331 11.73 -6.72 -59.00
C ALA A 331 11.52 -8.25 -59.00
N ASP A 332 10.65 -8.71 -58.09
CA ASP A 332 9.87 -9.96 -58.20
C ASP A 332 8.46 -9.72 -57.62
N THR A 333 7.44 -10.46 -58.06
CA THR A 333 6.01 -10.14 -57.78
C THR A 333 5.27 -11.23 -57.00
N GLU A 334 4.67 -10.87 -55.85
CA GLU A 334 3.55 -11.60 -55.23
C GLU A 334 2.36 -10.67 -54.91
N SER A 335 1.33 -11.18 -54.22
CA SER A 335 0.01 -10.51 -54.07
C SER A 335 0.02 -9.21 -53.25
N PRO A 336 -0.95 -8.30 -53.48
CA PRO A 336 -1.00 -7.00 -52.81
C PRO A 336 -1.40 -7.13 -51.32
N GLY A 337 -0.40 -7.30 -50.46
CA GLY A 337 -0.46 -6.72 -49.13
C GLY A 337 -0.36 -5.20 -49.22
N SER A 338 -0.91 -4.47 -48.25
CA SER A 338 -0.55 -3.06 -48.08
C SER A 338 0.87 -3.01 -47.52
N ASP A 339 1.80 -2.37 -48.23
CA ASP A 339 3.09 -1.98 -47.66
C ASP A 339 2.85 -1.14 -46.40
N ASN A 340 3.76 -1.25 -45.43
CA ASN A 340 3.81 -0.34 -44.30
C ASN A 340 5.19 0.35 -44.20
N ARG A 341 5.21 1.54 -43.59
CA ARG A 341 6.45 2.28 -43.34
C ARG A 341 6.32 3.14 -42.09
N THR A 342 7.19 2.88 -41.13
CA THR A 342 7.42 3.71 -39.95
C THR A 342 8.15 5.00 -40.33
N PHE A 343 7.71 6.10 -39.71
CA PHE A 343 8.37 7.40 -39.69
C PHE A 343 8.48 7.85 -38.23
N LEU A 344 9.70 8.13 -37.79
CA LEU A 344 10.00 8.71 -36.47
C LEU A 344 10.25 10.22 -36.64
N PHE A 345 9.90 11.02 -35.62
CA PHE A 345 10.03 12.47 -35.67
C PHE A 345 10.52 13.05 -34.34
N GLU A 346 11.41 14.02 -34.38
CA GLU A 346 11.79 14.84 -33.22
C GLU A 346 10.72 15.92 -32.93
N VAL A 347 9.47 15.51 -32.73
CA VAL A 347 8.31 16.39 -32.48
C VAL A 347 7.75 16.14 -31.09
N PRO A 348 7.65 17.15 -30.20
CA PRO A 348 7.16 16.96 -28.83
C PRO A 348 5.79 16.31 -28.78
N GLY A 349 5.71 15.11 -28.21
CA GLY A 349 4.47 14.35 -28.05
C GLY A 349 4.06 13.49 -29.26
N ILE A 350 4.91 13.29 -30.27
CA ILE A 350 4.76 12.24 -31.29
C ILE A 350 5.92 11.26 -31.14
N ASP A 351 5.61 9.97 -31.13
CA ASP A 351 6.58 8.88 -31.01
C ASP A 351 6.81 8.19 -32.36
N GLU A 352 5.76 7.61 -32.93
CA GLU A 352 5.79 6.86 -34.19
C GLU A 352 4.60 7.23 -35.09
N ILE A 353 4.81 7.29 -36.41
CA ILE A 353 3.72 7.23 -37.39
C ILE A 353 3.99 6.09 -38.38
N VAL A 354 3.10 5.09 -38.43
CA VAL A 354 3.15 3.99 -39.39
C VAL A 354 2.11 4.20 -40.48
N VAL A 355 2.56 4.51 -41.69
CA VAL A 355 1.69 4.63 -42.87
C VAL A 355 1.53 3.27 -43.54
N PHE A 356 0.28 2.94 -43.91
CA PHE A 356 -0.08 1.78 -44.73
C PHE A 356 -0.63 2.26 -46.08
N ALA A 357 -0.17 1.68 -47.18
CA ALA A 357 -0.68 1.95 -48.54
C ALA A 357 -0.47 0.76 -49.47
N VAL A 358 -1.29 0.64 -50.53
CA VAL A 358 -1.12 -0.38 -51.60
C VAL A 358 0.26 -0.34 -52.28
N GLU A 359 0.93 0.82 -52.32
CA GLU A 359 2.31 0.99 -52.79
C GLU A 359 2.91 2.20 -52.06
N ILE A 360 4.03 2.03 -51.34
CA ILE A 360 4.71 3.14 -50.65
C ILE A 360 5.92 3.63 -51.47
N PRO A 361 5.91 4.87 -52.00
CA PRO A 361 7.06 5.39 -52.73
C PRO A 361 8.33 5.44 -51.84
N GLN A 362 9.46 4.96 -52.36
CA GLN A 362 10.74 4.99 -51.62
C GLN A 362 11.12 6.42 -51.17
N ASN A 363 10.76 7.43 -51.96
CA ASN A 363 10.96 8.86 -51.68
C ASN A 363 9.79 9.53 -50.92
N LEU A 364 8.81 8.77 -50.41
CA LEU A 364 7.80 9.31 -49.50
C LEU A 364 8.50 9.86 -48.26
N ASN A 365 8.26 11.15 -48.00
CA ASN A 365 8.79 11.87 -46.86
C ASN A 365 7.64 12.70 -46.28
N LEU A 366 7.41 12.56 -44.98
CA LEU A 366 6.32 13.21 -44.27
C LEU A 366 6.81 14.52 -43.61
N SER A 367 5.90 15.48 -43.46
CA SER A 367 6.00 16.48 -42.40
C SER A 367 5.18 15.98 -41.22
N CYS A 368 5.74 16.00 -40.02
CA CYS A 368 4.98 16.18 -38.80
C CYS A 368 5.50 17.48 -38.18
N GLU A 369 4.62 18.43 -37.93
CA GLU A 369 4.96 19.76 -37.41
C GLU A 369 3.90 20.14 -36.37
N GLU A 370 4.32 20.46 -35.14
CA GLU A 370 3.44 21.05 -34.13
C GLU A 370 3.04 22.46 -34.56
N ILE A 371 1.75 22.80 -34.48
CA ILE A 371 1.23 24.11 -34.91
C ILE A 371 0.27 24.73 -33.88
N LEU A 372 -0.08 25.99 -34.10
CA LEU A 372 -1.28 26.60 -33.53
C LEU A 372 -2.49 26.34 -34.44
N LEU A 373 -3.70 26.34 -33.89
CA LEU A 373 -4.95 26.20 -34.63
C LEU A 373 -5.03 27.24 -35.77
N PRO A 374 -5.15 26.82 -37.05
CA PRO A 374 -5.20 27.76 -38.18
C PRO A 374 -6.44 28.66 -38.19
N ASP A 375 -6.25 29.92 -38.63
CA ASP A 375 -7.32 30.93 -38.73
C ASP A 375 -8.58 30.39 -39.46
N GLY A 376 -9.71 30.40 -38.76
CA GLY A 376 -11.01 30.00 -39.29
C GLY A 376 -11.39 28.53 -39.09
N ILE A 377 -10.53 27.71 -38.48
CA ILE A 377 -10.87 26.36 -38.00
C ILE A 377 -11.43 26.48 -36.56
N PRO A 378 -12.55 25.80 -36.21
CA PRO A 378 -13.07 25.79 -34.84
C PRO A 378 -12.18 24.95 -33.92
N GLU A 379 -12.28 25.13 -32.60
CA GLU A 379 -11.65 24.24 -31.63
C GLU A 379 -12.35 22.85 -31.60
N PRO A 380 -11.62 21.75 -31.31
CA PRO A 380 -12.20 20.43 -31.10
C PRO A 380 -12.91 20.33 -29.74
N PRO A 381 -13.72 19.28 -29.49
CA PRO A 381 -14.32 19.04 -28.18
C PRO A 381 -13.25 18.68 -27.12
N GLY A 382 -13.38 19.25 -25.92
CA GLY A 382 -12.49 18.99 -24.78
C GLY A 382 -11.50 20.12 -24.51
N ALA A 383 -10.53 19.86 -23.62
CA ALA A 383 -9.33 20.67 -23.49
C ALA A 383 -8.23 20.09 -24.39
N VAL A 384 -7.54 20.98 -25.12
CA VAL A 384 -6.56 20.57 -26.13
C VAL A 384 -5.15 20.61 -25.56
N TYR A 385 -4.40 19.53 -25.76
CA TYR A 385 -2.98 19.44 -25.42
C TYR A 385 -2.12 20.07 -26.53
N ARG A 386 -2.19 19.55 -27.76
CA ARG A 386 -1.39 20.00 -28.92
C ARG A 386 -2.15 19.81 -30.24
N TYR A 387 -1.74 20.57 -31.26
CA TYR A 387 -2.17 20.39 -32.65
C TYR A 387 -0.97 19.96 -33.53
N TYR A 388 -1.19 18.99 -34.42
CA TYR A 388 -0.16 18.51 -35.34
C TYR A 388 -0.64 18.58 -36.79
N ASN A 389 0.17 19.14 -37.68
CA ASN A 389 -0.07 19.11 -39.11
C ASN A 389 0.79 18.03 -39.77
N ILE A 390 0.15 16.92 -40.18
CA ILE A 390 0.85 15.79 -40.79
C ILE A 390 0.52 15.76 -42.29
N THR A 391 1.54 15.87 -43.15
CA THR A 391 1.38 15.93 -44.61
C THR A 391 2.49 15.15 -45.35
N SER A 392 2.33 14.90 -46.65
CA SER A 392 3.41 14.39 -47.51
C SER A 392 4.13 15.54 -48.20
N ARG A 393 5.45 15.63 -48.05
CA ARG A 393 6.26 16.72 -48.66
C ARG A 393 6.47 16.54 -50.18
N ASN A 394 6.36 15.31 -50.69
CA ASN A 394 6.81 14.93 -52.05
C ASN A 394 5.70 14.46 -53.01
N GLY A 395 4.44 14.39 -52.59
CA GLY A 395 3.32 14.04 -53.48
C GLY A 395 2.09 13.45 -52.78
N THR A 396 0.96 13.42 -53.48
CA THR A 396 -0.29 12.84 -52.96
C THR A 396 -0.22 11.31 -52.96
N VAL A 397 0.11 10.73 -51.81
CA VAL A 397 -0.05 9.29 -51.58
C VAL A 397 -1.47 9.01 -51.09
N ALA A 398 -2.11 8.00 -51.67
CA ALA A 398 -3.33 7.42 -51.11
C ALA A 398 -2.93 6.55 -49.92
N VAL A 399 -3.13 7.08 -48.71
CA VAL A 399 -2.89 6.35 -47.45
C VAL A 399 -4.16 5.58 -47.11
N ASP A 400 -4.06 4.25 -47.00
CA ASP A 400 -5.19 3.40 -46.64
C ASP A 400 -5.51 3.55 -45.14
N ARG A 401 -4.47 3.63 -44.31
CA ARG A 401 -4.51 4.10 -42.92
C ARG A 401 -3.14 4.58 -42.45
N ALA A 402 -3.12 5.47 -41.46
CA ALA A 402 -1.94 5.81 -40.68
C ALA A 402 -2.20 5.53 -39.21
N VAL A 403 -1.34 4.75 -38.57
CA VAL A 403 -1.30 4.58 -37.12
C VAL A 403 -0.40 5.69 -36.57
N ILE A 404 -0.88 6.42 -35.56
CA ILE A 404 -0.17 7.56 -34.95
C ILE A 404 -0.03 7.26 -33.46
N ARG A 405 1.21 7.13 -32.99
CA ARG A 405 1.54 7.00 -31.56
C ARG A 405 1.99 8.34 -31.00
N PHE A 406 1.41 8.76 -29.89
CA PHE A 406 1.57 10.09 -29.32
C PHE A 406 1.55 10.07 -27.79
N ASN A 407 2.26 11.02 -27.18
CA ASN A 407 2.61 10.99 -25.77
C ASN A 407 2.08 12.23 -25.03
N VAL A 408 1.44 12.03 -23.88
CA VAL A 408 0.88 13.10 -23.04
C VAL A 408 1.37 12.95 -21.59
N PRO A 409 2.03 13.95 -20.99
CA PRO A 409 2.43 13.92 -19.59
C PRO A 409 1.22 13.75 -18.66
N ASP A 410 1.36 12.88 -17.66
CA ASP A 410 0.30 12.59 -16.69
C ASP A 410 -0.13 13.85 -15.93
N ALA A 411 0.82 14.71 -15.58
CA ALA A 411 0.57 16.01 -14.96
C ALA A 411 -0.37 16.92 -15.79
N TRP A 412 -0.39 16.81 -17.14
CA TRP A 412 -1.32 17.59 -17.96
C TRP A 412 -2.75 17.01 -17.94
N LEU A 413 -2.87 15.68 -17.91
CA LEU A 413 -4.15 14.98 -17.73
C LEU A 413 -4.73 15.29 -16.33
N GLN A 414 -3.90 15.25 -15.30
CA GLN A 414 -4.24 15.63 -13.93
C GLN A 414 -4.60 17.12 -13.79
N GLU A 415 -3.94 18.04 -14.51
CA GLU A 415 -4.29 19.47 -14.48
C GLU A 415 -5.63 19.75 -15.19
N ASN A 416 -5.92 19.02 -16.27
CA ASN A 416 -7.13 19.22 -17.08
C ASN A 416 -8.31 18.34 -16.67
N TRP A 417 -8.10 17.43 -15.71
CA TRP A 417 -9.12 16.56 -15.13
C TRP A 417 -9.70 15.60 -16.19
N ILE A 418 -8.80 14.98 -16.96
CA ILE A 418 -9.07 14.04 -18.06
C ILE A 418 -8.60 12.65 -17.62
N VAL A 419 -9.47 11.63 -17.71
CA VAL A 419 -9.09 10.22 -17.49
C VAL A 419 -8.52 9.64 -18.79
N GLY A 420 -7.70 8.59 -18.72
CA GLY A 420 -6.98 8.04 -19.87
C GLY A 420 -7.84 7.81 -21.12
N ASP A 421 -9.01 7.19 -20.96
CA ASP A 421 -9.94 6.87 -22.07
C ASP A 421 -10.77 8.07 -22.55
N ASP A 422 -10.82 9.19 -21.78
CA ASP A 422 -11.46 10.45 -22.20
C ASP A 422 -10.56 11.31 -23.11
N LEU A 423 -9.31 10.87 -23.35
CA LEU A 423 -8.39 11.50 -24.29
C LEU A 423 -8.57 10.94 -25.70
N THR A 424 -8.61 11.81 -26.71
CA THR A 424 -8.85 11.42 -28.10
C THR A 424 -7.96 12.19 -29.07
N LEU A 425 -7.41 11.49 -30.08
CA LEU A 425 -6.84 12.13 -31.25
C LEU A 425 -7.95 12.49 -32.24
N TYR A 426 -8.27 13.77 -32.36
CA TYR A 426 -9.23 14.27 -33.35
C TYR A 426 -8.52 14.52 -34.68
N ARG A 427 -9.13 14.07 -35.78
CA ARG A 427 -8.73 14.41 -37.17
C ARG A 427 -9.64 15.50 -37.71
N TYR A 428 -9.08 16.58 -38.26
CA TYR A 428 -9.87 17.59 -38.95
C TYR A 428 -10.14 17.17 -40.40
N ASN A 429 -11.40 17.31 -40.84
CA ASN A 429 -11.83 17.10 -42.22
C ASN A 429 -13.14 17.88 -42.47
N GLU A 430 -13.05 19.21 -42.61
CA GLU A 430 -14.15 20.19 -42.57
C GLU A 430 -14.85 20.30 -41.19
N THR A 431 -14.93 19.21 -40.45
CA THR A 431 -15.24 19.14 -39.01
C THR A 431 -14.20 18.30 -38.29
N TRP A 432 -14.08 18.44 -36.97
CA TRP A 432 -13.32 17.50 -36.15
C TRP A 432 -14.07 16.18 -36.01
N ALA A 433 -13.41 15.08 -36.35
CA ALA A 433 -13.88 13.72 -36.11
C ALA A 433 -12.96 13.04 -35.09
N PRO A 434 -13.49 12.40 -34.03
CA PRO A 434 -12.68 11.59 -33.14
C PRO A 434 -12.14 10.36 -33.90
N LEU A 435 -10.92 9.96 -33.59
CA LEU A 435 -10.38 8.66 -33.98
C LEU A 435 -10.46 7.68 -32.82
N GLU A 436 -10.58 6.39 -33.14
CA GLU A 436 -10.33 5.32 -32.18
C GLU A 436 -8.92 5.50 -31.62
N THR A 437 -8.84 5.80 -30.32
CA THR A 437 -7.65 6.20 -29.59
C THR A 437 -7.54 5.26 -28.40
N GLN A 438 -6.43 4.52 -28.31
CA GLN A 438 -6.16 3.53 -27.28
C GLN A 438 -4.97 3.98 -26.44
N TRP A 439 -5.11 4.00 -25.12
CA TRP A 439 -3.97 4.06 -24.21
C TRP A 439 -3.19 2.74 -24.26
N ILE A 440 -1.87 2.80 -24.44
CA ILE A 440 -1.02 1.60 -24.58
C ILE A 440 -0.01 1.43 -23.44
N GLY A 441 0.16 2.43 -22.56
CA GLY A 441 1.02 2.33 -21.38
C GLY A 441 1.39 3.68 -20.76
N THR A 442 2.00 3.63 -19.58
CA THR A 442 2.59 4.79 -18.90
C THR A 442 4.03 4.47 -18.52
N GLU A 443 4.98 5.28 -18.96
CA GLU A 443 6.38 5.22 -18.55
C GLU A 443 6.83 6.61 -18.10
N ASN A 444 7.57 6.69 -16.99
CA ASN A 444 8.17 7.95 -16.49
C ASN A 444 7.18 9.15 -16.49
N GLU A 445 6.02 8.97 -15.84
CA GLU A 445 4.94 9.97 -15.75
C GLU A 445 4.40 10.48 -17.11
N THR A 446 4.62 9.72 -18.18
CA THR A 446 4.14 10.02 -19.53
C THR A 446 3.25 8.89 -20.05
N ASN A 447 2.04 9.24 -20.45
CA ASN A 447 1.06 8.30 -21.00
C ASN A 447 1.18 8.24 -22.53
N THR A 448 1.29 7.03 -23.05
CA THR A 448 1.45 6.74 -24.49
C THR A 448 0.13 6.24 -25.06
N TYR A 449 -0.26 6.80 -26.20
CA TYR A 449 -1.51 6.51 -26.90
C TYR A 449 -1.26 6.16 -28.35
N GLU A 450 -2.10 5.30 -28.92
CA GLU A 450 -2.09 4.95 -30.33
C GLU A 450 -3.47 5.20 -30.94
N ALA A 451 -3.53 5.82 -32.12
CA ALA A 451 -4.78 6.11 -32.81
C ALA A 451 -4.71 5.82 -34.32
N VAL A 452 -5.80 5.29 -34.87
CA VAL A 452 -5.88 4.88 -36.29
C VAL A 452 -6.60 5.92 -37.12
N SER A 453 -5.87 6.58 -38.02
CA SER A 453 -6.39 7.60 -38.94
C SER A 453 -6.61 7.04 -40.36
N PRO A 454 -7.72 7.36 -41.05
CA PRO A 454 -7.93 7.02 -42.46
C PRO A 454 -7.14 7.92 -43.44
N GLY A 455 -5.98 8.44 -43.02
CA GLY A 455 -5.12 9.30 -43.83
C GLY A 455 -4.63 10.56 -43.11
N LEU A 456 -3.60 11.19 -43.67
CA LEU A 456 -2.94 12.37 -43.08
C LEU A 456 -3.88 13.59 -43.06
N SER A 457 -3.67 14.54 -42.14
CA SER A 457 -4.44 15.79 -42.00
C SER A 457 -3.82 16.72 -40.94
N LEU A 458 -4.55 17.79 -40.58
CA LEU A 458 -4.47 18.42 -39.26
C LEU A 458 -5.12 17.53 -38.20
N PHE A 459 -4.45 17.39 -37.06
CA PHE A 459 -4.91 16.65 -35.87
C PHE A 459 -4.87 17.51 -34.61
N ALA A 460 -5.64 17.13 -33.60
CA ALA A 460 -5.58 17.69 -32.25
C ALA A 460 -5.66 16.57 -31.21
N VAL A 461 -4.77 16.58 -30.23
CA VAL A 461 -4.91 15.76 -29.01
C VAL A 461 -5.77 16.53 -28.03
N SER A 462 -6.96 16.03 -27.73
CA SER A 462 -7.93 16.72 -26.86
C SER A 462 -8.70 15.72 -26.01
N GLY A 463 -8.99 16.07 -24.75
CA GLY A 463 -9.73 15.19 -23.84
C GLY A 463 -10.86 15.90 -23.11
N ILE A 464 -11.89 15.14 -22.74
CA ILE A 464 -13.08 15.66 -22.08
C ILE A 464 -12.76 15.94 -20.61
N GLN A 465 -12.81 17.22 -20.21
CA GLN A 465 -12.60 17.60 -18.80
C GLN A 465 -13.79 17.10 -17.95
N ILE A 466 -13.60 16.03 -17.19
CA ILE A 466 -14.58 15.59 -16.19
C ILE A 466 -14.43 16.50 -14.98
N LYS A 467 -15.21 17.58 -14.95
CA LYS A 467 -15.22 18.52 -13.82
C LYS A 467 -16.15 18.05 -12.70
N PRO A 468 -15.64 17.59 -11.53
CA PRO A 468 -16.36 17.58 -10.27
C PRO A 468 -17.37 18.72 -10.17
N ALA A 469 -18.64 18.33 -10.03
CA ALA A 469 -19.78 19.23 -10.09
C ALA A 469 -19.67 20.27 -8.97
N THR A 470 -19.09 21.43 -9.31
CA THR A 470 -18.94 22.54 -8.39
C THR A 470 -20.34 22.94 -7.93
N ALA A 471 -20.62 22.80 -6.63
CA ALA A 471 -21.97 22.93 -6.10
C ALA A 471 -22.59 24.26 -6.55
N ALA A 472 -23.58 24.20 -7.44
CA ALA A 472 -24.21 25.37 -8.00
C ALA A 472 -24.97 26.08 -6.87
N THR A 473 -24.42 27.19 -6.37
CA THR A 473 -24.95 27.93 -5.23
C THR A 473 -26.33 28.50 -5.55
N THR A 474 -27.36 27.70 -5.31
CA THR A 474 -28.76 28.11 -5.37
C THR A 474 -28.99 29.15 -4.28
N ALA A 475 -29.23 30.40 -4.71
CA ALA A 475 -29.49 31.50 -3.79
C ALA A 475 -30.68 31.15 -2.88
N PRO A 476 -30.60 31.42 -1.55
CA PRO A 476 -31.61 30.98 -0.60
C PRO A 476 -32.97 31.65 -0.87
N ALA A 477 -34.04 30.86 -0.78
CA ALA A 477 -35.40 31.38 -0.83
C ALA A 477 -35.67 32.32 0.38
N PRO A 478 -36.49 33.38 0.22
CA PRO A 478 -36.50 34.48 1.17
C PRO A 478 -37.34 34.23 2.44
N THR A 479 -36.72 34.37 3.61
CA THR A 479 -37.40 34.53 4.90
C THR A 479 -38.11 35.91 4.95
N PRO A 480 -39.38 35.99 5.41
CA PRO A 480 -40.21 37.17 5.19
C PRO A 480 -39.80 38.42 5.98
N THR A 481 -39.84 39.58 5.31
CA THR A 481 -39.47 40.90 5.87
C THR A 481 -40.63 41.57 6.63
N PRO A 482 -40.44 42.07 7.86
CA PRO A 482 -41.38 42.99 8.50
C PRO A 482 -41.26 44.41 7.89
N LEU A 483 -42.35 45.18 7.90
CA LEU A 483 -42.51 46.36 7.04
C LEU A 483 -42.02 47.70 7.65
N ALA A 484 -41.37 48.52 6.80
CA ALA A 484 -41.18 49.99 6.92
C ALA A 484 -40.19 50.50 8.03
N THR A 485 -39.59 51.71 7.98
CA THR A 485 -39.70 52.91 7.09
C THR A 485 -38.34 53.59 6.80
N THR A 486 -38.17 54.08 5.56
CA THR A 486 -37.67 55.42 5.06
C THR A 486 -36.89 56.43 5.98
N PRO A 487 -36.08 57.38 5.44
CA PRO A 487 -34.64 57.25 5.10
C PRO A 487 -33.75 58.43 5.62
N THR A 488 -32.73 58.86 4.85
CA THR A 488 -31.84 60.07 4.98
C THR A 488 -30.73 60.02 6.06
N GLY A 489 -29.48 60.47 5.82
CA GLY A 489 -28.82 60.90 4.56
C GLY A 489 -27.42 61.54 4.72
N THR A 490 -26.64 61.58 3.64
CA THR A 490 -25.48 62.46 3.32
C THR A 490 -24.40 62.81 4.38
N ALA A 491 -23.12 62.42 4.12
CA ALA A 491 -22.01 63.36 3.84
C ALA A 491 -20.63 62.66 3.59
N THR A 492 -19.75 63.34 2.86
CA THR A 492 -18.34 63.01 2.49
C THR A 492 -17.49 64.31 2.57
N PRO A 493 -16.16 64.39 2.29
CA PRO A 493 -15.07 63.39 2.18
C PRO A 493 -13.72 63.82 2.86
N ALA A 494 -12.61 63.11 2.53
CA ALA A 494 -11.24 63.65 2.26
C ALA A 494 -10.27 64.04 3.43
N VAL A 495 -8.91 64.03 3.32
CA VAL A 495 -7.91 63.47 2.35
C VAL A 495 -6.44 63.52 2.90
N SER A 496 -5.57 62.56 2.51
CA SER A 496 -4.06 62.57 2.48
C SER A 496 -3.18 62.74 3.75
N GLY A 497 -1.94 62.18 3.71
CA GLY A 497 -0.77 62.80 4.40
C GLY A 497 0.40 61.92 4.94
N THR A 498 1.22 61.29 4.10
CA THR A 498 2.62 60.85 4.45
C THR A 498 3.62 62.03 4.38
N PRO A 499 4.89 62.01 4.89
CA PRO A 499 5.72 60.89 5.39
C PRO A 499 6.50 61.15 6.75
N ALA A 500 7.55 60.34 7.03
CA ALA A 500 8.47 60.32 8.20
C ALA A 500 9.62 61.39 8.12
N PRO A 501 10.70 61.47 8.99
CA PRO A 501 11.18 60.54 10.05
C PRO A 501 11.88 61.11 11.36
N ALA A 502 12.20 60.17 12.30
CA ALA A 502 13.36 60.09 13.23
C ALA A 502 13.69 61.09 14.40
N GLY A 503 13.90 60.57 15.64
CA GLY A 503 15.12 60.88 16.47
C GLY A 503 15.06 61.26 18.00
N LYS A 504 15.55 60.34 18.89
CA LYS A 504 16.28 60.54 20.20
C LYS A 504 15.56 60.96 21.54
N THR A 505 16.28 60.73 22.67
CA THR A 505 15.97 60.75 24.14
C THR A 505 16.60 61.98 24.90
N PRO A 506 16.66 62.21 26.27
CA PRO A 506 16.60 61.32 27.50
C PRO A 506 16.05 61.91 28.89
N GLU A 507 16.35 61.23 30.04
CA GLU A 507 16.47 61.67 31.51
C GLU A 507 15.52 61.07 32.64
N ASN A 508 15.82 61.27 33.96
CA ASN A 508 15.47 60.43 35.19
C ASN A 508 15.39 61.27 36.55
N PRO A 509 15.52 60.86 37.88
CA PRO A 509 15.36 59.64 38.77
C PRO A 509 14.71 59.86 40.23
N LEU A 510 14.83 58.91 41.23
CA LEU A 510 15.05 59.05 42.75
C LEU A 510 14.19 58.29 43.87
N VAL A 511 14.84 57.46 44.76
CA VAL A 511 14.92 57.41 46.30
C VAL A 511 13.94 56.70 47.33
N SER A 512 14.39 55.56 47.96
CA SER A 512 14.64 55.11 49.41
C SER A 512 13.65 55.00 50.66
N ILE A 513 13.81 53.95 51.54
CA ILE A 513 13.87 53.87 53.09
C ILE A 513 13.50 52.45 53.75
N PHE A 514 13.68 52.22 55.09
CA PHE A 514 14.11 50.96 55.84
C PHE A 514 13.13 50.22 56.86
N GLY A 515 13.48 48.96 57.28
CA GLY A 515 12.92 48.15 58.42
C GLY A 515 13.62 46.76 58.68
N TYR A 516 13.41 46.03 59.81
CA TYR A 516 14.14 44.78 60.25
C TYR A 516 13.23 43.74 61.04
N THR A 517 13.57 42.55 61.61
CA THR A 517 14.82 41.89 62.13
C THR A 517 14.68 40.34 62.45
N GLY A 518 15.77 39.52 62.38
CA GLY A 518 16.01 38.29 63.23
C GLY A 518 15.45 36.90 62.77
N VAL A 519 15.61 35.68 63.38
CA VAL A 519 16.44 34.90 64.40
C VAL A 519 15.94 33.39 64.33
N SER A 520 16.50 32.18 64.58
CA SER A 520 17.75 31.33 64.84
C SER A 520 17.28 29.81 64.87
N THR A 521 17.93 28.63 64.91
CA THR A 521 19.22 27.85 64.74
C THR A 521 18.83 26.32 64.95
N VAL A 522 19.53 25.16 64.93
CA VAL A 522 20.90 24.49 65.03
C VAL A 522 20.73 23.06 64.37
N GLY A 523 21.65 22.16 63.95
CA GLY A 523 23.13 22.07 63.75
C GLY A 523 23.80 20.74 64.24
N GLY A 524 24.38 19.87 63.38
CA GLY A 524 25.20 18.68 63.77
C GLY A 524 25.95 17.93 62.62
N LEU A 525 27.29 17.80 62.68
CA LEU A 525 28.21 17.22 61.65
C LEU A 525 29.57 16.73 62.23
N PRO A 526 30.24 15.67 61.70
CA PRO A 526 31.32 15.77 60.67
C PRO A 526 31.31 14.55 59.66
N GLY A 527 32.28 14.16 58.80
CA GLY A 527 33.66 14.55 58.37
C GLY A 527 34.55 13.27 58.16
N ARG A 528 35.87 13.23 57.83
CA ARG A 528 36.97 14.20 57.57
C ARG A 528 38.19 13.53 56.85
N LEU A 529 38.75 14.01 55.71
CA LEU A 529 40.20 13.92 55.36
C LEU A 529 40.59 14.93 54.25
N LEU A 530 41.87 15.33 54.15
CA LEU A 530 42.34 16.43 53.27
C LEU A 530 43.86 16.36 52.94
N GLY A 531 44.22 16.72 51.70
CA GLY A 531 45.44 17.50 51.41
C GLY A 531 46.78 16.77 51.16
N ALA A 532 47.13 16.57 49.88
CA ALA A 532 48.52 16.39 49.42
C ALA A 532 48.66 16.81 47.93
N VAL A 533 49.90 17.07 47.47
CA VAL A 533 50.27 17.33 46.06
C VAL A 533 49.67 18.61 45.43
N GLN A 534 50.01 19.78 45.96
CA GLN A 534 49.95 21.06 45.22
C GLN A 534 51.26 21.85 45.35
N ALA A 535 52.40 21.16 45.22
CA ALA A 535 53.74 21.74 45.43
C ALA A 535 54.82 21.09 44.56
N PHE A 536 54.89 21.46 43.26
CA PHE A 536 56.09 21.18 42.45
C PHE A 536 56.37 22.18 41.30
N LEU A 537 55.34 22.78 40.68
CA LEU A 537 55.51 23.70 39.53
C LEU A 537 55.58 25.18 39.92
N GLY A 538 56.47 25.53 40.85
CA GLY A 538 56.67 26.91 41.32
C GLY A 538 58.12 27.38 41.44
N LEU A 539 59.11 26.55 41.08
CA LEU A 539 60.51 26.74 41.48
C LEU A 539 61.42 27.51 40.48
N PHE A 540 60.86 28.16 39.45
CA PHE A 540 61.59 29.05 38.54
C PHE A 540 60.75 30.30 38.21
N GLY A 541 60.33 31.02 39.25
CA GLY A 541 59.32 32.09 39.14
C GLY A 541 59.77 33.36 38.42
N LEU A 542 58.95 33.81 37.47
CA LEU A 542 58.91 35.19 36.97
C LEU A 542 57.45 35.68 36.94
N LEU A 543 57.06 36.37 38.01
CA LEU A 543 55.82 37.16 38.13
C LEU A 543 56.11 38.46 38.90
N PRO A 544 55.47 39.56 38.52
CA PRO A 544 54.98 40.58 39.44
C PRO A 544 53.44 40.63 39.38
N ALA A 545 52.68 40.50 40.48
CA ALA A 545 52.60 41.34 41.69
C ALA A 545 51.91 42.70 41.42
N ALA A 546 50.92 43.19 42.19
CA ALA A 546 50.20 42.69 43.39
C ALA A 546 48.81 43.41 43.46
N ALA A 547 47.93 43.35 44.48
CA ALA A 547 47.97 42.79 45.83
C ALA A 547 46.55 42.47 46.38
N ASP A 548 46.48 41.54 47.34
CA ASP A 548 45.38 41.20 48.26
C ASP A 548 45.00 42.38 49.24
N PRO A 549 43.91 42.35 50.07
CA PRO A 549 43.41 41.15 50.78
C PRO A 549 41.94 41.05 51.31
N VAL A 550 41.67 39.90 51.97
CA VAL A 550 40.63 39.58 53.01
C VAL A 550 39.24 39.03 52.56
N THR A 551 39.01 37.74 52.84
CA THR A 551 37.72 37.07 53.15
C THR A 551 37.25 37.43 54.58
N GLU A 552 36.00 37.37 55.03
CA GLU A 552 34.73 36.65 54.73
C GLU A 552 33.61 37.43 55.53
N PRO A 553 32.30 37.06 55.64
CA PRO A 553 31.54 35.92 55.09
C PRO A 553 30.14 36.27 54.48
N GLU A 554 29.40 35.24 54.10
CA GLU A 554 27.93 35.20 53.92
C GLU A 554 27.17 35.02 55.29
N PRO A 555 25.81 34.88 55.42
CA PRO A 555 24.74 34.72 54.40
C PRO A 555 23.38 35.48 54.62
N VAL A 556 22.53 35.52 53.56
CA VAL A 556 21.04 35.30 53.55
C VAL A 556 20.07 36.30 54.25
N PRO A 557 18.88 36.66 53.66
CA PRO A 557 18.48 36.69 52.24
C PRO A 557 17.55 37.87 51.77
N THR A 558 17.49 38.04 50.45
CA THR A 558 16.36 38.50 49.58
C THR A 558 15.25 39.44 50.08
N ALA A 559 15.13 40.58 49.38
CA ALA A 559 13.91 41.00 48.67
C ALA A 559 14.33 41.58 47.29
N PRO A 560 13.52 41.49 46.21
CA PRO A 560 14.07 41.45 44.86
C PRO A 560 14.48 42.80 44.25
N THR A 561 15.75 42.91 43.87
CA THR A 561 16.22 43.82 42.82
C THR A 561 15.73 43.32 41.45
N PRO A 562 15.36 44.19 40.49
CA PRO A 562 14.94 43.75 39.15
C PRO A 562 16.00 42.93 38.43
N ALA A 563 15.58 41.79 37.86
CA ALA A 563 16.41 40.97 36.96
C ALA A 563 16.63 41.67 35.60
N PRO A 564 17.59 41.22 34.77
CA PRO A 564 17.89 41.85 33.49
C PRO A 564 16.68 41.89 32.55
N VAL A 565 16.66 42.89 31.65
CA VAL A 565 15.72 42.88 30.51
C VAL A 565 16.06 41.69 29.64
N GLN A 566 15.19 40.69 29.69
CA GLN A 566 15.21 39.48 28.89
C GLN A 566 15.25 39.85 27.39
N ALA A 567 15.90 39.02 26.57
CA ALA A 567 15.80 39.15 25.12
C ALA A 567 14.31 39.18 24.73
N ALA A 568 13.95 40.00 23.74
CA ALA A 568 12.57 40.06 23.27
C ALA A 568 12.14 38.64 22.87
N PRO A 569 10.99 38.14 23.37
CA PRO A 569 10.52 36.83 22.95
C PRO A 569 10.32 36.83 21.44
N GLU A 570 10.70 35.74 20.79
CA GLU A 570 10.28 35.49 19.42
C GLU A 570 8.74 35.59 19.36
N PRO A 571 8.17 36.10 18.25
CA PRO A 571 6.73 36.27 18.14
C PRO A 571 6.05 34.92 18.34
N THR A 572 5.43 34.74 19.51
CA THR A 572 4.68 33.53 19.83
C THR A 572 3.67 33.32 18.72
N PRO A 573 3.70 32.19 18.00
CA PRO A 573 2.77 31.97 16.90
C PRO A 573 1.36 32.09 17.48
N THR A 574 0.55 32.97 16.89
CA THR A 574 -0.87 33.06 17.24
C THR A 574 -1.44 31.65 17.11
N PRO A 575 -2.08 31.07 18.14
CA PRO A 575 -2.62 29.74 18.04
C PRO A 575 -3.59 29.71 16.85
N VAL A 576 -3.26 28.90 15.85
CA VAL A 576 -4.05 28.80 14.62
C VAL A 576 -5.42 28.29 15.02
N ASP A 577 -6.47 29.01 14.59
CA ASP A 577 -7.84 28.56 14.81
C ASP A 577 -8.16 27.43 13.82
N LEU A 578 -7.77 26.22 14.23
CA LEU A 578 -7.96 25.00 13.47
C LEU A 578 -9.45 24.77 13.14
N THR A 579 -10.39 25.32 13.92
CA THR A 579 -11.84 25.08 13.74
C THR A 579 -12.40 25.76 12.48
N ALA A 580 -11.63 26.63 11.83
CA ALA A 580 -11.92 27.19 10.51
C ALA A 580 -11.12 26.53 9.36
N MET A 581 -10.24 25.57 9.68
CA MET A 581 -9.50 24.74 8.72
C MET A 581 -10.15 23.37 8.60
N HIS A 582 -9.85 22.63 7.53
CA HIS A 582 -10.30 21.25 7.35
C HIS A 582 -9.13 20.36 6.97
N PHE A 583 -9.16 19.11 7.43
CA PHE A 583 -8.12 18.11 7.27
C PHE A 583 -8.70 16.72 6.96
N GLY A 584 -7.85 15.85 6.42
CA GLY A 584 -8.12 14.42 6.26
C GLY A 584 -8.01 13.63 7.56
N LEU A 585 -8.79 12.56 7.70
CA LEU A 585 -8.61 11.57 8.78
C LEU A 585 -8.82 10.15 8.24
N SER A 586 -7.80 9.31 8.31
CA SER A 586 -7.96 7.85 8.18
C SER A 586 -8.33 7.22 9.52
N VAL A 587 -9.29 6.29 9.52
CA VAL A 587 -9.67 5.48 10.69
C VAL A 587 -9.55 4.00 10.36
N LEU A 588 -8.73 3.28 11.12
CA LEU A 588 -8.45 1.85 10.99
C LEU A 588 -8.74 1.12 12.31
N SER A 589 -8.86 -0.20 12.26
CA SER A 589 -8.89 -1.06 13.45
C SER A 589 -8.24 -2.40 13.17
N ASP A 590 -7.75 -3.04 14.22
CA ASP A 590 -7.46 -4.47 14.22
C ASP A 590 -8.45 -5.21 15.14
N PRO A 591 -9.18 -6.24 14.65
CA PRO A 591 -9.32 -6.58 13.23
C PRO A 591 -10.10 -5.49 12.45
N PRO A 592 -9.89 -5.39 11.13
CA PRO A 592 -10.62 -4.45 10.27
C PRO A 592 -12.08 -4.89 10.06
N GLY A 593 -12.91 -3.95 9.60
CA GLY A 593 -14.36 -4.16 9.38
C GLY A 593 -15.26 -3.59 10.49
N ALA A 594 -14.67 -2.90 11.48
CA ALA A 594 -15.41 -2.34 12.60
C ALA A 594 -16.16 -1.05 12.21
N LEU A 595 -17.39 -0.92 12.69
CA LEU A 595 -18.30 0.19 12.46
C LEU A 595 -17.79 1.47 13.16
N ILE A 596 -17.61 2.57 12.41
CA ILE A 596 -17.03 3.83 12.94
C ILE A 596 -18.14 4.82 13.34
N ASP A 597 -18.15 5.28 14.60
CA ASP A 597 -18.83 6.52 15.02
C ASP A 597 -17.79 7.65 15.15
N LEU A 598 -18.19 8.90 14.88
CA LEU A 598 -17.34 10.09 15.00
C LEU A 598 -18.16 11.22 15.63
N ASP A 599 -17.59 11.85 16.66
CA ASP A 599 -18.25 12.81 17.57
C ASP A 599 -19.54 12.29 18.21
N GLY A 600 -19.65 10.96 18.32
CA GLY A 600 -20.82 10.26 18.84
C GLY A 600 -21.93 9.99 17.82
N GLU A 601 -21.80 10.45 16.57
CA GLU A 601 -22.70 10.06 15.47
C GLU A 601 -22.11 8.91 14.64
N TYR A 602 -22.92 7.89 14.34
CA TYR A 602 -22.48 6.75 13.53
C TYR A 602 -22.19 7.20 12.09
N THR A 603 -20.92 7.13 11.69
CA THR A 603 -20.44 7.54 10.36
C THR A 603 -20.70 6.50 9.28
N GLY A 604 -21.13 5.30 9.69
CA GLY A 604 -21.46 4.13 8.87
C GLY A 604 -20.49 3.73 7.78
N ARG A 605 -19.24 4.15 7.92
CA ARG A 605 -18.10 3.45 7.34
C ARG A 605 -17.65 2.36 8.29
N THR A 606 -17.03 1.34 7.71
CA THR A 606 -16.22 0.36 8.43
C THR A 606 -14.74 0.62 8.22
N THR A 607 -13.91 0.32 9.21
CA THR A 607 -12.45 0.37 9.08
C THR A 607 -11.93 -0.58 7.98
N PRO A 608 -10.89 -0.21 7.22
CA PRO A 608 -10.28 1.11 7.11
C PRO A 608 -11.15 2.08 6.28
N ALA A 609 -11.28 3.34 6.74
CA ALA A 609 -12.01 4.39 6.00
C ALA A 609 -11.44 5.79 6.22
N ALA A 610 -11.37 6.60 5.15
CA ALA A 610 -10.84 7.96 5.17
C ALA A 610 -11.93 9.04 5.04
N PHE A 611 -11.87 10.05 5.90
CA PHE A 611 -12.72 11.24 5.93
C PHE A 611 -11.94 12.42 5.36
N ALA A 612 -12.15 12.75 4.09
CA ALA A 612 -11.34 13.72 3.35
C ALA A 612 -11.53 15.20 3.77
N SER A 613 -12.39 15.50 4.75
CA SER A 613 -12.64 16.88 5.21
C SER A 613 -13.42 16.90 6.53
N LEU A 614 -12.70 16.85 7.65
CA LEU A 614 -13.21 17.17 8.99
C LEU A 614 -12.64 18.53 9.45
N PRO A 615 -13.37 19.33 10.25
CA PRO A 615 -12.84 20.59 10.76
C PRO A 615 -11.64 20.34 11.68
N GLY A 616 -10.70 21.28 11.77
CA GLY A 616 -9.55 21.13 12.66
C GLY A 616 -9.94 21.30 14.14
N GLY A 617 -9.67 20.30 14.98
CA GLY A 617 -10.11 20.32 16.37
C GLY A 617 -10.03 18.97 17.05
N THR A 618 -10.63 18.88 18.23
CA THR A 618 -10.81 17.61 18.94
C THR A 618 -12.02 16.88 18.36
N HIS A 619 -11.83 15.61 18.00
CA HIS A 619 -12.88 14.69 17.55
C HIS A 619 -12.87 13.41 18.39
N THR A 620 -14.01 12.73 18.48
CA THR A 620 -14.13 11.46 19.23
C THR A 620 -14.46 10.32 18.27
N VAL A 621 -13.52 9.43 18.00
CA VAL A 621 -13.68 8.29 17.08
C VAL A 621 -13.95 7.02 17.87
N ARG A 622 -15.07 6.35 17.59
CA ARG A 622 -15.43 5.06 18.18
C ARG A 622 -15.46 3.98 17.12
N VAL A 623 -14.97 2.79 17.43
CA VAL A 623 -15.12 1.60 16.59
C VAL A 623 -15.91 0.52 17.32
N ARG A 624 -16.78 -0.18 16.57
CA ARG A 624 -17.66 -1.24 17.08
C ARG A 624 -17.65 -2.43 16.14
N LEU A 625 -17.20 -3.58 16.63
CA LEU A 625 -17.20 -4.85 15.90
C LEU A 625 -18.18 -5.82 16.58
N ASP A 626 -18.89 -6.65 15.82
CA ASP A 626 -19.81 -7.61 16.43
C ASP A 626 -19.04 -8.69 17.21
N GLY A 627 -19.61 -9.15 18.33
CA GLY A 627 -18.93 -10.02 19.29
C GLY A 627 -17.76 -9.39 20.07
N ALA A 628 -17.54 -8.07 19.98
CA ALA A 628 -16.46 -7.36 20.68
C ALA A 628 -16.96 -6.11 21.44
N GLU A 629 -16.20 -5.65 22.43
CA GLU A 629 -16.52 -4.41 23.16
C GLU A 629 -16.14 -3.15 22.35
N PRO A 630 -17.01 -2.12 22.29
CA PRO A 630 -16.71 -0.85 21.63
C PRO A 630 -15.50 -0.11 22.21
N VAL A 631 -14.59 0.35 21.35
CA VAL A 631 -13.43 1.16 21.74
C VAL A 631 -13.60 2.59 21.24
N GLU A 632 -13.37 3.58 22.11
CA GLU A 632 -13.60 5.00 21.86
C GLU A 632 -12.32 5.80 22.15
N ARG A 633 -11.90 6.65 21.20
CA ARG A 633 -10.60 7.35 21.22
C ARG A 633 -10.79 8.82 20.83
N GLU A 634 -10.37 9.72 21.69
CA GLU A 634 -10.28 11.15 21.37
C GLU A 634 -9.01 11.41 20.53
N ILE A 635 -9.16 12.15 19.44
CA ILE A 635 -8.10 12.57 18.52
C ILE A 635 -8.09 14.10 18.39
N ARG A 636 -7.00 14.69 17.91
CA ARG A 636 -6.91 16.14 17.72
C ARG A 636 -6.34 16.51 16.35
N LEU A 637 -7.25 16.71 15.40
CA LEU A 637 -6.98 17.00 14.01
C LEU A 637 -6.38 18.41 13.83
N ALA A 638 -5.08 18.48 13.57
CA ALA A 638 -4.33 19.71 13.32
C ALA A 638 -3.59 19.73 11.95
N HIS A 639 -3.62 18.60 11.28
CA HIS A 639 -3.16 18.28 9.93
C HIS A 639 -3.93 17.02 9.50
N ASP A 640 -3.71 16.55 8.27
CA ASP A 640 -4.23 15.25 7.84
C ASP A 640 -3.60 14.14 8.71
N ASP A 641 -4.43 13.24 9.26
CA ASP A 641 -4.04 12.33 10.36
C ASP A 641 -4.56 10.90 10.15
N GLU A 642 -4.00 9.94 10.87
CA GLU A 642 -4.42 8.53 10.82
C GLU A 642 -4.51 7.90 12.22
N VAL A 643 -5.68 7.34 12.54
CA VAL A 643 -5.94 6.69 13.83
C VAL A 643 -6.28 5.21 13.64
N VAL A 644 -5.38 4.35 14.11
CA VAL A 644 -5.64 2.92 14.32
C VAL A 644 -6.27 2.73 15.70
N ILE A 645 -7.30 1.89 15.79
CA ILE A 645 -7.97 1.56 17.06
C ILE A 645 -8.14 0.05 17.17
N GLU A 646 -7.32 -0.60 17.98
CA GLU A 646 -7.43 -2.03 18.30
C GLU A 646 -8.74 -2.35 19.01
N ILE A 647 -9.27 -3.55 18.77
CA ILE A 647 -10.55 -4.02 19.33
C ILE A 647 -10.34 -5.40 19.97
N PRO A 648 -10.59 -5.56 21.29
CA PRO A 648 -10.29 -6.80 22.00
C PRO A 648 -11.21 -7.95 21.56
N VAL A 649 -10.68 -8.83 20.69
CA VAL A 649 -11.34 -10.05 20.20
C VAL A 649 -10.65 -11.34 20.62
N SER A 650 -11.45 -12.39 20.82
CA SER A 650 -10.99 -13.74 21.19
C SER A 650 -10.24 -14.46 20.07
N ALA A 651 -9.37 -15.41 20.43
CA ALA A 651 -8.43 -16.07 19.51
C ALA A 651 -9.08 -16.75 18.29
N SER A 652 -10.32 -17.24 18.39
CA SER A 652 -11.05 -17.85 17.26
C SER A 652 -11.40 -16.86 16.13
N VAL A 653 -11.21 -15.56 16.35
CA VAL A 653 -11.36 -14.48 15.35
C VAL A 653 -10.02 -14.15 14.66
N ARG A 654 -8.88 -14.53 15.23
CA ARG A 654 -7.54 -14.10 14.77
C ARG A 654 -6.93 -14.99 13.66
N SER A 655 -7.24 -16.28 13.64
CA SER A 655 -6.51 -17.32 12.87
C SER A 655 -6.81 -17.37 11.35
N ALA A 656 -6.40 -16.35 10.59
CA ALA A 656 -6.36 -16.44 9.12
C ALA A 656 -5.30 -15.51 8.51
N SER A 657 -4.46 -16.13 7.66
CA SER A 657 -3.26 -15.60 6.99
C SER A 657 -3.52 -14.38 6.08
N PRO A 658 -2.48 -13.60 5.72
CA PRO A 658 -2.63 -12.23 5.18
C PRO A 658 -3.52 -12.05 3.95
N GLY A 659 -3.63 -13.08 3.09
CA GLY A 659 -4.45 -13.02 1.87
C GLY A 659 -5.85 -13.64 1.98
N LEU A 660 -6.19 -14.40 3.02
CA LEU A 660 -7.35 -15.30 3.00
C LEU A 660 -8.68 -14.57 3.31
N LEU A 661 -9.69 -14.74 2.44
CA LEU A 661 -11.07 -14.32 2.71
C LEU A 661 -11.64 -15.11 3.91
N ARG A 662 -11.73 -14.46 5.08
CA ARG A 662 -12.11 -15.06 6.37
C ARG A 662 -13.52 -15.68 6.35
N GLY A 663 -13.59 -16.96 5.99
CA GLY A 663 -14.84 -17.69 5.80
C GLY A 663 -15.47 -18.24 7.07
N ARG A 664 -16.03 -17.39 7.96
CA ARG A 664 -16.96 -17.87 9.02
C ARG A 664 -17.92 -16.85 9.65
N GLU A 665 -18.63 -16.08 8.83
CA GLU A 665 -19.99 -15.63 9.19
C GLU A 665 -21.04 -16.29 8.28
N GLN A 666 -22.30 -16.32 8.72
CA GLN A 666 -23.33 -17.22 8.19
C GLN A 666 -24.07 -16.65 6.97
N ASN A 667 -23.45 -15.72 6.24
CA ASN A 667 -24.10 -14.93 5.19
C ASN A 667 -24.14 -15.69 3.86
N HIS A 668 -25.34 -15.99 3.37
CA HIS A 668 -25.62 -16.66 2.11
C HIS A 668 -26.07 -15.65 1.03
N TYR A 669 -25.51 -14.42 1.04
CA TYR A 669 -25.92 -13.33 0.14
C TYR A 669 -24.76 -12.46 -0.32
N GLY A 670 -24.94 -11.82 -1.46
CA GLY A 670 -24.08 -10.80 -2.07
C GLY A 670 -24.94 -9.81 -2.86
N GLY A 671 -24.48 -9.41 -4.04
CA GLY A 671 -25.25 -8.55 -4.94
C GLY A 671 -24.68 -8.40 -6.34
N VAL A 672 -25.27 -7.47 -7.10
CA VAL A 672 -24.86 -7.14 -8.47
C VAL A 672 -24.93 -5.63 -8.71
N TYR A 673 -23.90 -5.06 -9.33
CA TYR A 673 -23.91 -3.74 -9.93
C TYR A 673 -24.47 -3.86 -11.36
N VAL A 674 -25.59 -3.18 -11.60
CA VAL A 674 -26.31 -3.20 -12.88
C VAL A 674 -26.22 -1.81 -13.51
N ASP A 675 -25.56 -1.74 -14.64
CA ASP A 675 -25.41 -0.54 -15.45
C ASP A 675 -26.11 -0.69 -16.81
N SER A 676 -26.40 0.43 -17.48
CA SER A 676 -26.88 0.41 -18.85
C SER A 676 -26.52 1.67 -19.64
N PHE A 677 -26.34 1.52 -20.95
CA PHE A 677 -26.26 2.66 -21.88
C PHE A 677 -27.48 2.69 -22.81
N PRO A 678 -28.32 3.74 -22.81
CA PRO A 678 -28.31 4.87 -21.88
C PRO A 678 -28.68 4.43 -20.45
N ALA A 679 -28.24 5.23 -19.48
CA ALA A 679 -28.56 5.05 -18.07
C ALA A 679 -30.03 5.37 -17.77
N GLY A 680 -30.48 4.98 -16.58
CA GLY A 680 -31.82 5.25 -16.07
C GLY A 680 -32.84 4.15 -16.33
N ALA A 681 -32.46 2.98 -16.85
CA ALA A 681 -33.38 1.89 -17.15
C ALA A 681 -33.87 1.18 -15.87
N GLU A 682 -35.13 0.75 -15.82
CA GLU A 682 -35.72 0.08 -14.66
C GLU A 682 -35.16 -1.33 -14.43
N ILE A 683 -34.68 -1.62 -13.23
CA ILE A 683 -34.03 -2.90 -12.90
C ILE A 683 -35.04 -3.93 -12.41
N PHE A 684 -34.95 -5.14 -12.97
CA PHE A 684 -35.66 -6.35 -12.57
C PHE A 684 -34.66 -7.44 -12.22
N VAL A 685 -34.93 -8.18 -11.16
CA VAL A 685 -34.18 -9.38 -10.75
C VAL A 685 -35.19 -10.52 -10.58
N ASP A 686 -34.93 -11.67 -11.19
CA ASP A 686 -35.80 -12.86 -11.27
C ASP A 686 -37.26 -12.51 -11.64
N GLY A 687 -37.40 -11.64 -12.65
CA GLY A 687 -38.69 -11.17 -13.15
C GLY A 687 -39.40 -10.13 -12.28
N ARG A 688 -38.85 -9.70 -11.14
CA ARG A 688 -39.46 -8.70 -10.24
C ARG A 688 -38.67 -7.40 -10.20
N LYS A 689 -39.37 -6.27 -10.34
CA LYS A 689 -38.82 -4.91 -10.23
C LYS A 689 -38.24 -4.67 -8.84
N VAL A 690 -37.08 -4.01 -8.75
CA VAL A 690 -36.37 -3.71 -7.47
C VAL A 690 -36.42 -2.23 -7.08
N ASN A 691 -37.30 -1.44 -7.73
CA ASN A 691 -37.50 -0.01 -7.49
C ASN A 691 -36.23 0.87 -7.57
N ARG A 692 -35.22 0.41 -8.31
CA ARG A 692 -34.02 1.16 -8.71
C ARG A 692 -33.93 1.23 -10.23
N LYS A 693 -33.25 2.27 -10.71
CA LYS A 693 -32.88 2.48 -12.12
C LYS A 693 -31.36 2.41 -12.25
N THR A 694 -30.83 2.08 -13.42
CA THR A 694 -29.37 2.02 -13.70
C THR A 694 -28.72 3.41 -13.71
N PRO A 695 -27.41 3.53 -13.39
CA PRO A 695 -26.59 2.53 -12.70
C PRO A 695 -27.03 2.33 -11.24
N ALA A 696 -27.06 1.09 -10.76
CA ALA A 696 -27.30 0.81 -9.34
C ALA A 696 -26.77 -0.55 -8.89
N VAL A 697 -26.26 -0.60 -7.65
CA VAL A 697 -26.02 -1.85 -6.91
C VAL A 697 -27.33 -2.39 -6.34
N ILE A 698 -27.56 -3.69 -6.51
CA ILE A 698 -28.61 -4.49 -5.89
C ILE A 698 -27.95 -5.48 -4.92
N TYR A 699 -27.79 -5.09 -3.66
CA TYR A 699 -27.18 -5.91 -2.60
C TYR A 699 -28.23 -6.56 -1.69
N GLY A 700 -27.92 -7.71 -1.09
CA GLY A 700 -28.88 -8.56 -0.38
C GLY A 700 -29.57 -9.59 -1.29
N LEU A 701 -28.94 -10.00 -2.39
CA LEU A 701 -29.37 -11.13 -3.22
C LEU A 701 -28.69 -12.41 -2.74
N ARG A 702 -29.43 -13.53 -2.75
CA ARG A 702 -28.93 -14.82 -2.27
C ARG A 702 -27.78 -15.34 -3.16
N GLU A 703 -26.90 -16.13 -2.57
CA GLU A 703 -25.85 -16.89 -3.27
C GLU A 703 -26.46 -17.81 -4.34
N GLY A 704 -25.89 -17.79 -5.55
CA GLY A 704 -26.29 -18.62 -6.69
C GLY A 704 -26.74 -17.85 -7.93
N LEU A 705 -27.37 -18.57 -8.87
CA LEU A 705 -27.73 -18.05 -10.19
C LEU A 705 -29.00 -17.17 -10.15
N HIS A 706 -28.82 -15.89 -10.50
CA HIS A 706 -29.89 -14.89 -10.63
C HIS A 706 -30.07 -14.44 -12.08
N THR A 707 -31.26 -13.95 -12.43
CA THR A 707 -31.56 -13.39 -13.76
C THR A 707 -31.84 -11.89 -13.67
N ILE A 708 -31.01 -11.07 -14.30
CA ILE A 708 -31.10 -9.61 -14.29
C ILE A 708 -31.66 -9.12 -15.62
N ARG A 709 -32.53 -8.11 -15.58
CA ARG A 709 -33.10 -7.48 -16.79
C ARG A 709 -33.34 -6.00 -16.55
N VAL A 710 -32.97 -5.17 -17.53
CA VAL A 710 -33.30 -3.75 -17.57
C VAL A 710 -34.48 -3.48 -18.51
N GLN A 711 -35.19 -2.37 -18.33
CA GLN A 711 -36.26 -1.93 -19.22
C GLN A 711 -36.44 -0.41 -19.19
N GLU A 712 -36.53 0.23 -20.35
CA GLU A 712 -36.87 1.65 -20.49
C GLU A 712 -37.84 1.82 -21.67
N GLU A 713 -38.84 2.71 -21.58
CA GLU A 713 -39.99 2.70 -22.51
C GLU A 713 -39.63 2.99 -23.98
N ALA A 714 -38.49 3.64 -24.23
CA ALA A 714 -38.04 4.05 -25.56
C ALA A 714 -36.79 3.31 -26.06
N VAL A 715 -36.27 2.32 -25.31
CA VAL A 715 -34.99 1.65 -25.62
C VAL A 715 -35.17 0.13 -25.67
N ALA A 716 -34.79 -0.46 -26.81
CA ALA A 716 -34.49 -1.88 -26.90
C ALA A 716 -33.04 -2.11 -26.45
N PHE A 717 -32.84 -2.97 -25.46
CA PHE A 717 -31.52 -3.41 -25.03
C PHE A 717 -31.10 -4.66 -25.81
N SER A 718 -29.80 -4.88 -25.97
CA SER A 718 -29.21 -6.00 -26.71
C SER A 718 -29.53 -7.39 -26.13
N SER A 719 -30.20 -7.45 -24.97
CA SER A 719 -30.76 -8.66 -24.41
C SER A 719 -32.06 -8.42 -23.64
N GLY A 720 -32.97 -9.40 -23.70
CA GLY A 720 -34.20 -9.43 -22.91
C GLY A 720 -34.01 -9.80 -21.43
N GLY A 721 -32.77 -9.97 -20.98
CA GLY A 721 -32.37 -10.42 -19.65
C GLY A 721 -31.16 -11.35 -19.73
N GLU A 722 -30.24 -11.23 -18.78
CA GLU A 722 -29.00 -12.02 -18.69
C GLU A 722 -28.92 -12.74 -17.34
N GLN A 723 -28.09 -13.78 -17.27
CA GLN A 723 -27.84 -14.52 -16.04
C GLN A 723 -26.51 -14.12 -15.39
N VAL A 724 -26.46 -14.17 -14.07
CA VAL A 724 -25.25 -13.91 -13.27
C VAL A 724 -25.23 -14.81 -12.05
N TRP A 725 -24.05 -15.32 -11.71
CA TRP A 725 -23.83 -16.04 -10.46
C TRP A 725 -23.42 -15.05 -9.36
N ILE A 726 -24.19 -14.99 -8.28
CA ILE A 726 -23.93 -14.13 -7.13
C ILE A 726 -23.13 -14.94 -6.10
N GLU A 727 -21.91 -14.49 -5.80
CA GLU A 727 -21.10 -15.04 -4.71
C GLU A 727 -21.32 -14.25 -3.41
N ARG A 728 -21.29 -14.96 -2.29
CA ARG A 728 -21.48 -14.39 -0.94
C ARG A 728 -20.44 -13.31 -0.63
N ASN A 729 -20.87 -12.22 0.02
CA ASN A 729 -20.05 -11.04 0.32
C ASN A 729 -19.36 -10.39 -0.91
N THR A 730 -19.87 -10.62 -2.13
CA THR A 730 -19.37 -9.97 -3.36
C THR A 730 -20.43 -9.19 -4.10
N VAL A 731 -19.99 -8.30 -4.99
CA VAL A 731 -20.82 -7.63 -5.99
C VAL A 731 -20.35 -8.09 -7.38
N ALA A 732 -21.21 -8.75 -8.15
CA ALA A 732 -20.95 -9.05 -9.57
C ALA A 732 -21.20 -7.80 -10.45
N ARG A 733 -20.58 -7.69 -11.63
CA ARG A 733 -20.80 -6.59 -12.58
C ARG A 733 -21.64 -7.03 -13.78
N MET A 734 -22.56 -6.18 -14.22
CA MET A 734 -23.35 -6.37 -15.45
C MET A 734 -23.61 -5.04 -16.15
N MET A 735 -23.46 -5.04 -17.48
CA MET A 735 -23.72 -3.88 -18.34
C MET A 735 -24.72 -4.26 -19.43
N PHE A 736 -25.73 -3.42 -19.67
CA PHE A 736 -26.75 -3.60 -20.70
C PHE A 736 -26.73 -2.46 -21.73
N THR A 737 -26.35 -2.76 -22.97
CA THR A 737 -26.25 -1.73 -24.03
C THR A 737 -27.52 -1.68 -24.88
N GLY A 738 -28.03 -0.47 -25.13
CA GLY A 738 -29.14 -0.20 -26.04
C GLY A 738 -28.72 -0.44 -27.49
N GLY A 739 -29.45 -1.28 -28.22
CA GLY A 739 -29.06 -1.69 -29.57
C GLY A 739 -29.83 -2.91 -30.09
N ASN A 740 -29.30 -3.52 -31.15
CA ASN A 740 -29.79 -4.79 -31.67
C ASN A 740 -29.41 -5.93 -30.70
N GLU A 741 -30.14 -7.05 -30.77
CA GLU A 741 -29.75 -8.27 -30.04
C GLU A 741 -28.34 -8.74 -30.43
N GLU A 742 -27.55 -9.14 -29.44
CA GLU A 742 -26.21 -9.66 -29.67
C GLU A 742 -26.27 -11.03 -30.37
N LEU A 743 -25.33 -11.30 -31.29
CA LEU A 743 -25.29 -12.60 -31.98
C LEU A 743 -24.77 -13.70 -31.04
N LYS A 744 -25.70 -14.43 -30.42
CA LYS A 744 -25.41 -15.60 -29.60
C LYS A 744 -25.38 -16.90 -30.43
N ARG A 745 -24.52 -17.83 -30.03
CA ARG A 745 -24.33 -19.15 -30.67
C ARG A 745 -24.56 -20.25 -29.64
N SER A 746 -25.53 -21.13 -29.86
CA SER A 746 -25.81 -22.27 -28.98
C SER A 746 -24.81 -23.40 -29.25
N ILE A 747 -23.73 -23.49 -28.47
CA ILE A 747 -22.63 -24.44 -28.71
C ILE A 747 -22.59 -25.48 -27.59
N ALA A 748 -22.44 -26.76 -27.95
CA ALA A 748 -22.19 -27.84 -27.00
C ALA A 748 -20.69 -27.95 -26.72
N PHE A 749 -20.31 -27.87 -25.44
CA PHE A 749 -18.91 -28.05 -25.02
C PHE A 749 -18.73 -29.34 -24.23
N GLU A 750 -17.65 -30.04 -24.51
CA GLU A 750 -17.18 -31.22 -23.80
C GLU A 750 -15.67 -31.12 -23.54
N SER A 751 -15.15 -31.92 -22.61
CA SER A 751 -13.72 -32.08 -22.36
C SER A 751 -13.50 -33.42 -21.69
N GLU A 752 -12.53 -34.22 -22.18
CA GLU A 752 -12.20 -35.52 -21.58
C GLU A 752 -11.45 -35.35 -20.25
N GLU A 753 -10.55 -34.37 -20.18
CA GLU A 753 -9.72 -34.04 -19.01
C GLU A 753 -10.56 -33.42 -17.88
N TYR A 754 -11.42 -32.45 -18.22
CA TYR A 754 -12.24 -31.69 -17.25
C TYR A 754 -13.68 -32.21 -17.14
N ALA A 755 -13.91 -33.49 -17.39
CA ALA A 755 -15.25 -34.10 -17.37
C ALA A 755 -15.99 -33.86 -16.03
N LYS A 756 -17.18 -33.22 -16.09
CA LYS A 756 -18.02 -32.78 -14.95
C LYS A 756 -17.44 -31.63 -14.10
N GLN A 757 -16.26 -31.09 -14.43
CA GLN A 757 -15.74 -29.91 -13.76
C GLN A 757 -16.52 -28.64 -14.16
N PRO A 758 -16.53 -27.60 -13.30
CA PRO A 758 -17.11 -26.31 -13.63
C PRO A 758 -16.36 -25.63 -14.78
N PHE A 759 -17.07 -24.85 -15.59
CA PHE A 759 -16.45 -23.94 -16.56
C PHE A 759 -17.19 -22.61 -16.64
N SER A 760 -16.51 -21.58 -17.14
CA SER A 760 -17.06 -20.27 -17.48
C SER A 760 -16.92 -19.97 -18.97
N VAL A 761 -17.74 -19.05 -19.48
CA VAL A 761 -17.72 -18.58 -20.87
C VAL A 761 -17.40 -17.10 -20.86
N ASN A 762 -16.38 -16.67 -21.60
CA ASN A 762 -15.88 -15.29 -21.62
C ASN A 762 -15.68 -14.72 -20.19
N GLY A 763 -15.12 -15.54 -19.30
CA GLY A 763 -14.90 -15.19 -17.89
C GLY A 763 -16.17 -15.12 -17.02
N ARG A 764 -17.35 -15.52 -17.51
CA ARG A 764 -18.60 -15.55 -16.76
C ARG A 764 -18.94 -16.98 -16.31
N TYR A 765 -18.81 -17.23 -15.01
CA TYR A 765 -19.26 -18.48 -14.39
C TYR A 765 -20.75 -18.43 -14.09
N LEU A 766 -21.50 -19.47 -14.50
CA LEU A 766 -22.96 -19.58 -14.33
C LEU A 766 -23.41 -20.88 -13.63
N GLY A 767 -22.49 -21.60 -12.99
CA GLY A 767 -22.75 -22.90 -12.37
C GLY A 767 -22.65 -24.12 -13.31
N ASP A 768 -22.31 -23.90 -14.58
CA ASP A 768 -22.26 -24.93 -15.61
C ASP A 768 -21.02 -25.84 -15.56
N ARG A 769 -21.19 -27.07 -16.08
CA ARG A 769 -20.22 -28.17 -15.98
C ARG A 769 -20.20 -29.02 -17.25
N PHE A 770 -19.04 -29.56 -17.63
CA PHE A 770 -18.94 -30.39 -18.84
C PHE A 770 -19.66 -31.76 -18.73
N PRO A 771 -20.31 -32.26 -19.80
CA PRO A 771 -20.61 -31.58 -21.05
C PRO A 771 -21.91 -30.76 -20.95
N LYS A 772 -21.97 -29.60 -21.62
CA LYS A 772 -23.13 -28.68 -21.57
C LYS A 772 -23.26 -27.88 -22.87
N THR A 773 -24.51 -27.66 -23.31
CA THR A 773 -24.85 -26.65 -24.33
C THR A 773 -25.11 -25.30 -23.69
N VAL A 774 -24.44 -24.26 -24.15
CA VAL A 774 -24.52 -22.87 -23.64
C VAL A 774 -24.61 -21.88 -24.79
N GLU A 775 -25.14 -20.69 -24.52
CA GLU A 775 -25.11 -19.59 -25.48
C GLU A 775 -23.79 -18.82 -25.37
N VAL A 776 -23.09 -18.69 -26.49
CA VAL A 776 -21.82 -17.97 -26.60
C VAL A 776 -22.03 -16.65 -27.33
N SER A 777 -21.88 -15.55 -26.61
CA SER A 777 -21.82 -14.19 -27.17
C SER A 777 -20.51 -13.93 -27.92
N GLY A 778 -20.59 -13.13 -28.98
CA GLY A 778 -19.44 -12.64 -29.75
C GLY A 778 -18.86 -13.61 -30.78
N ILE A 779 -17.96 -13.08 -31.61
CA ILE A 779 -17.20 -13.77 -32.66
C ILE A 779 -15.73 -13.33 -32.57
N GLY A 780 -14.77 -14.20 -32.90
CA GLY A 780 -13.33 -13.90 -32.81
C GLY A 780 -12.72 -14.31 -31.47
N GLU A 781 -13.10 -13.59 -30.42
CA GLU A 781 -12.36 -13.59 -29.13
C GLU A 781 -13.10 -14.25 -27.96
N ALA A 782 -14.07 -15.11 -28.26
CA ALA A 782 -14.77 -15.88 -27.24
C ALA A 782 -13.89 -17.02 -26.71
N TYR A 783 -14.01 -17.33 -25.40
CA TYR A 783 -13.21 -18.36 -24.73
C TYR A 783 -13.99 -19.10 -23.65
N LEU A 784 -13.54 -20.30 -23.31
CA LEU A 784 -13.89 -20.99 -22.08
C LEU A 784 -12.77 -20.82 -21.05
N ALA A 785 -13.10 -20.93 -19.77
CA ALA A 785 -12.10 -21.14 -18.73
C ALA A 785 -12.53 -22.22 -17.71
N VAL A 786 -11.54 -22.83 -17.07
CA VAL A 786 -11.70 -23.79 -15.97
C VAL A 786 -10.75 -23.43 -14.82
N ARG A 787 -11.15 -23.78 -13.60
CA ARG A 787 -10.26 -23.81 -12.44
C ARG A 787 -10.04 -25.23 -11.97
N ASP A 788 -8.77 -25.62 -11.82
CA ASP A 788 -8.36 -26.90 -11.26
C ASP A 788 -7.41 -26.68 -10.07
N GLY A 789 -7.86 -27.02 -8.87
CA GLY A 789 -7.19 -26.60 -7.64
C GLY A 789 -7.04 -25.07 -7.57
N MET A 790 -5.79 -24.62 -7.60
CA MET A 790 -5.39 -23.20 -7.68
C MET A 790 -5.08 -22.72 -9.11
N SER A 791 -5.07 -23.60 -10.12
CA SER A 791 -4.73 -23.22 -11.50
C SER A 791 -5.94 -22.70 -12.28
N TYR A 792 -5.73 -21.69 -13.12
CA TYR A 792 -6.75 -21.08 -13.99
C TYR A 792 -6.35 -21.25 -15.45
N ARG A 793 -7.18 -21.90 -16.26
CA ARG A 793 -6.83 -22.30 -17.64
C ARG A 793 -7.90 -21.87 -18.63
N THR A 794 -7.49 -21.29 -19.76
CA THR A 794 -8.40 -20.84 -20.83
C THR A 794 -8.28 -21.65 -22.12
N TYR A 795 -9.34 -21.61 -22.93
CA TYR A 795 -9.41 -22.21 -24.26
C TYR A 795 -10.19 -21.29 -25.21
N ARG A 796 -9.55 -20.79 -26.28
CA ARG A 796 -10.22 -19.94 -27.28
C ARG A 796 -11.21 -20.76 -28.10
N ILE A 797 -12.48 -20.35 -28.10
CA ILE A 797 -13.56 -21.01 -28.85
C ILE A 797 -13.33 -20.74 -30.35
N PRO A 798 -13.27 -21.78 -31.21
CA PRO A 798 -13.06 -21.58 -32.64
C PRO A 798 -14.09 -20.65 -33.28
N THR A 799 -13.62 -19.71 -34.11
CA THR A 799 -14.47 -18.76 -34.84
C THR A 799 -15.43 -19.43 -35.82
N VAL A 800 -15.06 -20.64 -36.29
CA VAL A 800 -15.86 -21.48 -37.18
C VAL A 800 -16.98 -22.26 -36.47
N ALA A 801 -17.00 -22.33 -35.14
CA ALA A 801 -18.03 -23.06 -34.39
C ALA A 801 -19.37 -22.32 -34.45
N GLY A 802 -20.37 -22.95 -35.07
CA GLY A 802 -21.72 -22.43 -35.25
C GLY A 802 -22.71 -22.90 -34.19
N SER A 803 -23.92 -22.35 -34.22
CA SER A 803 -25.01 -22.78 -33.35
C SER A 803 -25.45 -24.20 -33.72
N GLY A 804 -25.37 -25.13 -32.78
CA GLY A 804 -25.64 -26.56 -32.94
C GLY A 804 -24.40 -27.45 -33.02
N ASP A 805 -23.19 -26.88 -33.07
CA ASP A 805 -21.94 -27.66 -33.10
C ASP A 805 -21.52 -28.17 -31.71
N THR A 806 -20.72 -29.23 -31.69
CA THR A 806 -20.01 -29.72 -30.50
C THR A 806 -18.52 -29.39 -30.61
N VAL A 807 -17.94 -28.83 -29.55
CA VAL A 807 -16.51 -28.49 -29.44
C VAL A 807 -15.91 -29.19 -28.23
N ASN A 808 -14.88 -30.00 -28.45
CA ASN A 808 -14.07 -30.61 -27.40
C ASN A 808 -12.94 -29.65 -27.00
N ALA A 809 -12.97 -29.17 -25.76
CA ALA A 809 -12.06 -28.16 -25.23
C ALA A 809 -10.82 -28.83 -24.59
N ILE A 810 -9.65 -28.38 -25.03
CA ILE A 810 -8.33 -28.84 -24.57
C ILE A 810 -7.59 -27.63 -24.02
N PHE A 811 -7.25 -27.66 -22.74
CA PHE A 811 -6.71 -26.51 -22.03
C PHE A 811 -5.18 -26.50 -22.02
N SER A 812 -4.58 -25.30 -22.01
CA SER A 812 -3.13 -25.12 -22.01
C SER A 812 -2.51 -25.38 -20.64
N ALA A 813 -1.18 -25.51 -20.63
CA ALA A 813 -0.39 -25.41 -19.40
C ALA A 813 -0.57 -24.02 -18.75
N ALA A 814 -0.33 -23.94 -17.45
CA ALA A 814 -0.54 -22.74 -16.65
C ALA A 814 0.78 -22.22 -16.03
N PRO A 815 1.70 -21.65 -16.83
CA PRO A 815 3.04 -21.23 -16.37
C PRO A 815 3.12 -19.75 -15.98
N CYS A 816 2.02 -18.98 -16.09
CA CYS A 816 2.01 -17.55 -15.82
C CYS A 816 1.58 -17.25 -14.38
N SER A 817 2.05 -16.13 -13.86
CA SER A 817 1.66 -15.49 -12.61
C SER A 817 0.86 -14.21 -12.92
N LEU A 818 0.09 -13.72 -11.95
CA LEU A 818 -0.64 -12.45 -12.06
C LEU A 818 -0.76 -11.76 -10.70
N LEU A 819 -0.05 -10.65 -10.51
CA LEU A 819 -0.18 -9.80 -9.33
C LEU A 819 -1.46 -8.95 -9.42
N VAL A 820 -2.46 -9.21 -8.58
CA VAL A 820 -3.72 -8.47 -8.54
C VAL A 820 -3.73 -7.51 -7.35
N THR A 821 -3.89 -6.22 -7.62
CA THR A 821 -3.92 -5.14 -6.61
C THR A 821 -5.13 -4.23 -6.81
N SER A 822 -5.66 -3.67 -5.72
CA SER A 822 -6.71 -2.64 -5.79
C SER A 822 -6.53 -1.52 -4.77
N THR A 823 -7.04 -0.34 -5.11
CA THR A 823 -7.23 0.78 -4.19
C THR A 823 -8.73 0.95 -3.88
N PRO A 824 -9.18 0.80 -2.62
CA PRO A 824 -8.42 0.31 -1.47
C PRO A 824 -8.11 -1.19 -1.58
N ALA A 825 -7.12 -1.65 -0.80
CA ALA A 825 -6.79 -3.06 -0.65
C ALA A 825 -7.90 -3.85 0.07
N GLY A 826 -7.76 -5.18 0.16
CA GLY A 826 -8.75 -6.08 0.76
C GLY A 826 -10.02 -6.27 -0.09
N ALA A 827 -9.93 -6.22 -1.43
CA ALA A 827 -11.00 -6.63 -2.33
C ALA A 827 -10.87 -8.12 -2.69
N ALA A 828 -11.98 -8.86 -2.70
CA ALA A 828 -12.02 -10.27 -3.09
C ALA A 828 -11.71 -10.44 -4.58
N ILE A 829 -10.81 -11.37 -4.92
CA ILE A 829 -10.33 -11.60 -6.29
C ILE A 829 -11.03 -12.81 -6.91
N ALA A 830 -11.52 -12.67 -8.13
CA ALA A 830 -11.98 -13.78 -8.96
C ALA A 830 -11.36 -13.75 -10.37
N ILE A 831 -10.91 -14.92 -10.84
CA ILE A 831 -10.34 -15.13 -12.17
C ILE A 831 -11.32 -15.98 -12.97
N ASP A 832 -11.71 -15.49 -14.14
CA ASP A 832 -12.72 -16.08 -15.04
C ASP A 832 -14.07 -16.41 -14.36
N GLY A 833 -14.44 -15.59 -13.37
CA GLY A 833 -15.64 -15.76 -12.56
C GLY A 833 -15.51 -16.79 -11.42
N PHE A 834 -14.35 -17.43 -11.25
CA PHE A 834 -14.05 -18.30 -10.13
C PHE A 834 -13.37 -17.51 -9.00
N GLN A 835 -14.03 -17.44 -7.83
CA GLN A 835 -13.47 -16.83 -6.63
C GLN A 835 -12.17 -17.52 -6.22
N THR A 836 -11.07 -16.78 -6.12
CA THR A 836 -9.77 -17.32 -5.70
C THR A 836 -9.78 -17.80 -4.24
N GLY A 837 -10.60 -17.16 -3.39
CA GLY A 837 -10.51 -17.29 -1.93
C GLY A 837 -9.58 -16.25 -1.29
N PHE A 838 -8.94 -15.39 -2.09
CA PHE A 838 -7.95 -14.41 -1.67
C PHE A 838 -8.40 -12.97 -1.91
N ALA A 839 -7.75 -12.03 -1.21
CA ALA A 839 -7.98 -10.60 -1.32
C ALA A 839 -6.72 -9.84 -1.74
N THR A 840 -6.88 -8.72 -2.44
CA THR A 840 -5.79 -7.85 -2.92
C THR A 840 -4.99 -7.18 -1.78
N PRO A 841 -3.67 -6.95 -1.92
CA PRO A 841 -2.81 -7.41 -3.02
C PRO A 841 -2.48 -8.91 -2.91
N TYR A 842 -2.49 -9.63 -4.03
CA TYR A 842 -2.16 -11.05 -4.05
C TYR A 842 -1.60 -11.48 -5.42
N LEU A 843 -0.57 -12.33 -5.39
CA LEU A 843 -0.02 -12.99 -6.58
C LEU A 843 -0.83 -14.25 -6.87
N VAL A 844 -1.52 -14.29 -8.00
CA VAL A 844 -2.23 -15.49 -8.47
C VAL A 844 -1.29 -16.29 -9.37
N ASP A 845 -0.71 -17.34 -8.82
CA ASP A 845 0.13 -18.29 -9.56
C ASP A 845 -0.70 -19.26 -10.42
N ASN A 846 -0.02 -19.95 -11.34
CA ASN A 846 -0.58 -21.03 -12.16
C ASN A 846 -1.78 -20.59 -13.03
N VAL A 847 -1.62 -19.47 -13.74
CA VAL A 847 -2.55 -19.00 -14.78
C VAL A 847 -2.03 -19.40 -16.17
N SER A 848 -2.92 -19.69 -17.12
CA SER A 848 -2.53 -19.98 -18.50
C SER A 848 -2.17 -18.74 -19.32
N GLY A 849 -1.31 -18.93 -20.33
CA GLY A 849 -1.26 -17.99 -21.45
C GLY A 849 -2.58 -18.04 -22.23
N GLY A 850 -3.18 -16.88 -22.47
CA GLY A 850 -4.55 -16.75 -22.97
C GLY A 850 -5.25 -15.50 -22.45
N LYS A 851 -6.54 -15.35 -22.78
CA LYS A 851 -7.37 -14.22 -22.37
C LYS A 851 -8.16 -14.60 -21.12
N HIS A 852 -7.95 -13.88 -20.02
CA HIS A 852 -8.60 -14.11 -18.73
C HIS A 852 -9.41 -12.88 -18.30
N LEU A 853 -10.56 -13.06 -17.65
CA LEU A 853 -11.29 -11.97 -16.98
C LEU A 853 -10.90 -11.91 -15.51
N VAL A 854 -10.24 -10.83 -15.12
CA VAL A 854 -9.82 -10.57 -13.74
C VAL A 854 -10.83 -9.60 -13.13
N SER A 855 -11.39 -9.97 -11.98
CA SER A 855 -12.42 -9.16 -11.31
C SER A 855 -12.13 -9.02 -9.81
N VAL A 856 -12.43 -7.84 -9.27
CA VAL A 856 -12.21 -7.48 -7.88
C VAL A 856 -13.47 -6.84 -7.29
N SER A 857 -13.87 -7.31 -6.11
CA SER A 857 -15.12 -6.92 -5.45
C SER A 857 -14.90 -6.65 -3.97
N LYS A 858 -15.39 -5.51 -3.48
CA LYS A 858 -15.41 -5.18 -2.05
C LYS A 858 -16.80 -4.62 -1.66
N PRO A 859 -17.49 -5.17 -0.65
CA PRO A 859 -18.76 -4.60 -0.19
C PRO A 859 -18.63 -3.11 0.17
N GLY A 860 -19.64 -2.32 -0.20
CA GLY A 860 -19.60 -0.85 -0.12
C GLY A 860 -18.93 -0.16 -1.32
N TYR A 861 -18.33 -0.92 -2.26
CA TYR A 861 -17.69 -0.41 -3.47
C TYR A 861 -18.28 -1.03 -4.74
N ILE A 862 -18.25 -0.27 -5.85
CA ILE A 862 -18.56 -0.76 -7.19
C ILE A 862 -17.47 -1.76 -7.59
N PRO A 863 -17.82 -2.96 -8.08
CA PRO A 863 -16.83 -3.97 -8.47
C PRO A 863 -16.20 -3.61 -9.81
N GLU A 864 -14.89 -3.83 -9.94
CA GLU A 864 -14.15 -3.63 -11.19
C GLU A 864 -13.74 -4.95 -11.83
N GLU A 865 -13.62 -4.93 -13.16
CA GLU A 865 -13.19 -6.08 -13.95
C GLU A 865 -12.39 -5.65 -15.18
N ARG A 866 -11.40 -6.45 -15.56
CA ARG A 866 -10.55 -6.18 -16.72
C ARG A 866 -10.19 -7.51 -17.40
N GLU A 867 -10.30 -7.54 -18.72
CA GLU A 867 -9.76 -8.65 -19.50
C GLU A 867 -8.25 -8.45 -19.67
N ILE A 868 -7.47 -9.51 -19.41
CA ILE A 868 -6.01 -9.51 -19.49
C ILE A 868 -5.56 -10.62 -20.42
N LEU A 869 -4.64 -10.30 -21.34
CA LEU A 869 -4.02 -11.25 -22.25
C LEU A 869 -2.63 -11.64 -21.72
N LEU A 870 -2.53 -12.84 -21.14
CA LEU A 870 -1.27 -13.38 -20.63
C LEU A 870 -0.51 -14.10 -21.75
N THR A 871 0.81 -13.87 -21.80
CA THR A 871 1.71 -14.52 -22.76
C THR A 871 2.70 -15.40 -22.01
N VAL A 872 2.94 -16.62 -22.50
CA VAL A 872 3.92 -17.51 -21.87
C VAL A 872 5.33 -16.95 -22.07
N GLY A 873 6.03 -16.68 -20.97
CA GLY A 873 7.40 -16.15 -20.97
C GLY A 873 7.51 -14.62 -20.96
N SER A 874 6.43 -13.85 -20.76
CA SER A 874 6.47 -12.37 -20.69
C SER A 874 6.74 -11.79 -19.28
N GLY A 875 7.12 -12.61 -18.30
CA GLY A 875 7.25 -12.21 -16.90
C GLY A 875 5.91 -12.03 -16.17
N ASP A 876 5.99 -11.60 -14.91
CA ASP A 876 4.85 -11.45 -14.00
C ASP A 876 3.93 -10.29 -14.43
N ALA A 877 2.70 -10.61 -14.83
CA ALA A 877 1.71 -9.59 -15.19
C ALA A 877 1.14 -8.91 -13.93
N THR A 878 0.81 -7.62 -14.01
CA THR A 878 0.17 -6.88 -12.89
C THR A 878 -1.18 -6.29 -13.29
N ALA A 879 -2.23 -6.64 -12.56
CA ALA A 879 -3.55 -6.04 -12.64
C ALA A 879 -3.74 -5.01 -11.51
N LYS A 880 -3.85 -3.72 -11.87
CA LYS A 880 -4.15 -2.62 -10.92
C LYS A 880 -5.58 -2.12 -11.09
N PHE A 881 -6.35 -2.10 -10.00
CA PHE A 881 -7.76 -1.66 -9.97
C PHE A 881 -7.98 -0.49 -8.99
N ILE A 882 -9.00 0.31 -9.22
CA ILE A 882 -9.46 1.36 -8.29
C ILE A 882 -10.96 1.16 -8.13
N LEU A 883 -11.45 0.99 -6.90
CA LEU A 883 -12.85 0.71 -6.63
C LEU A 883 -13.57 1.98 -6.15
N GLU A 884 -14.63 2.37 -6.84
CA GLU A 884 -15.43 3.54 -6.44
C GLU A 884 -16.37 3.19 -5.26
N PRO A 885 -16.36 3.93 -4.14
CA PRO A 885 -17.28 3.70 -3.03
C PRO A 885 -18.70 4.19 -3.37
N TYR A 886 -19.72 3.34 -3.16
CA TYR A 886 -21.13 3.78 -3.24
C TYR A 886 -21.67 4.15 -1.85
N THR A 887 -22.67 5.04 -1.79
CA THR A 887 -23.30 5.38 -0.50
C THR A 887 -24.21 4.25 -0.04
N TYR A 888 -23.87 3.64 1.11
CA TYR A 888 -24.58 2.53 1.72
C TYR A 888 -25.00 2.84 3.16
N GLY A 889 -25.87 2.00 3.71
CA GLY A 889 -26.13 1.85 5.15
C GLY A 889 -26.29 0.35 5.49
N SER A 890 -26.90 0.06 6.63
CA SER A 890 -27.18 -1.31 7.08
C SER A 890 -28.64 -1.47 7.52
N LEU A 891 -29.12 -2.72 7.51
CA LEU A 891 -30.47 -3.10 7.96
C LEU A 891 -30.37 -4.25 8.96
N SER A 892 -30.68 -3.99 10.23
CA SER A 892 -30.83 -5.05 11.23
C SER A 892 -32.29 -5.47 11.36
N VAL A 893 -32.56 -6.76 11.30
CA VAL A 893 -33.91 -7.35 11.32
C VAL A 893 -33.99 -8.39 12.42
N SER A 894 -34.92 -8.21 13.36
CA SER A 894 -35.14 -9.11 14.49
C SER A 894 -36.60 -9.55 14.61
N SER A 895 -36.84 -10.68 15.27
CA SER A 895 -38.19 -11.12 15.64
C SER A 895 -38.17 -11.90 16.96
N THR A 896 -39.32 -11.91 17.63
CA THR A 896 -39.57 -12.77 18.79
C THR A 896 -40.78 -13.67 18.50
N PRO A 897 -40.61 -15.00 18.37
CA PRO A 897 -39.34 -15.74 18.40
C PRO A 897 -38.43 -15.47 17.20
N ALA A 898 -37.16 -15.87 17.30
CA ALA A 898 -36.18 -15.83 16.21
C ALA A 898 -36.48 -16.89 15.11
N ASP A 899 -35.53 -17.12 14.20
CA ASP A 899 -35.62 -18.09 13.09
C ASP A 899 -36.66 -17.73 11.98
N ALA A 900 -37.16 -16.49 11.94
CA ALA A 900 -38.08 -16.03 10.90
C ALA A 900 -37.33 -15.66 9.61
N ARG A 901 -37.80 -16.15 8.45
CA ARG A 901 -37.13 -15.88 7.15
C ARG A 901 -37.25 -14.41 6.75
N ILE A 902 -36.16 -13.84 6.26
CA ILE A 902 -36.10 -12.45 5.80
C ILE A 902 -36.11 -12.37 4.28
N TYR A 903 -36.94 -11.47 3.75
CA TYR A 903 -37.12 -11.22 2.33
C TYR A 903 -36.80 -9.76 1.99
N LEU A 904 -35.85 -9.54 1.08
CA LEU A 904 -35.53 -8.23 0.51
C LEU A 904 -35.96 -8.19 -0.96
N PHE A 905 -36.52 -7.05 -1.40
CA PHE A 905 -37.17 -6.92 -2.71
C PHE A 905 -38.24 -8.02 -2.96
N GLY A 906 -38.80 -8.58 -1.88
CA GLY A 906 -39.71 -9.73 -1.89
C GLY A 906 -39.09 -11.11 -2.19
N ARG A 907 -37.77 -11.24 -2.37
CA ARG A 907 -37.07 -12.53 -2.58
C ARG A 907 -36.48 -13.05 -1.28
N ASP A 908 -36.42 -14.37 -1.14
CA ASP A 908 -35.81 -15.05 0.00
C ASP A 908 -34.30 -14.79 -0.02
N THR A 909 -33.77 -14.17 1.04
CA THR A 909 -32.34 -13.84 1.13
C THR A 909 -31.48 -15.05 1.46
N GLY A 910 -32.07 -16.14 1.95
CA GLY A 910 -31.37 -17.21 2.66
C GLY A 910 -31.33 -16.99 4.18
N GLU A 911 -31.43 -15.74 4.64
CA GLU A 911 -31.22 -15.33 6.02
C GLU A 911 -32.47 -15.41 6.89
N LYS A 912 -32.23 -15.46 8.21
CA LYS A 912 -33.26 -15.48 9.25
C LYS A 912 -32.96 -14.50 10.37
N THR A 913 -33.99 -14.07 11.08
CA THR A 913 -33.84 -13.23 12.27
C THR A 913 -33.18 -13.96 13.46
N PRO A 914 -32.37 -13.26 14.28
CA PRO A 914 -31.83 -11.91 14.05
C PRO A 914 -30.70 -11.91 13.01
N HIS A 915 -30.67 -10.92 12.13
CA HIS A 915 -29.61 -10.75 11.12
C HIS A 915 -29.43 -9.29 10.74
N THR A 916 -28.21 -8.89 10.39
CA THR A 916 -27.90 -7.54 9.88
C THR A 916 -27.34 -7.60 8.47
N PHE A 917 -28.04 -7.00 7.50
CA PHE A 917 -27.53 -6.80 6.15
C PHE A 917 -26.64 -5.55 6.14
N HIS A 918 -25.36 -5.73 5.86
CA HIS A 918 -24.41 -4.63 5.72
C HIS A 918 -24.34 -4.17 4.26
N TYR A 919 -23.85 -2.95 4.04
CA TYR A 919 -23.57 -2.39 2.70
C TYR A 919 -24.79 -2.31 1.77
N LEU A 920 -26.01 -2.18 2.29
CA LEU A 920 -27.20 -1.94 1.47
C LEU A 920 -27.15 -0.50 0.91
N PRO A 921 -27.19 -0.28 -0.42
CA PRO A 921 -27.24 1.06 -0.99
C PRO A 921 -28.41 1.89 -0.44
N ILE A 922 -28.23 3.20 -0.29
CA ILE A 922 -29.27 4.07 0.29
C ILE A 922 -30.62 3.99 -0.46
N GLY A 923 -31.73 4.13 0.26
CA GLY A 923 -33.09 4.07 -0.30
C GLY A 923 -34.11 3.33 0.58
N SER A 924 -35.35 3.20 0.09
CA SER A 924 -36.42 2.50 0.79
C SER A 924 -36.50 1.03 0.35
N TYR A 925 -36.57 0.12 1.33
CA TYR A 925 -36.56 -1.32 1.14
C TYR A 925 -37.88 -1.93 1.66
N PRO A 926 -38.66 -2.62 0.82
CA PRO A 926 -39.78 -3.44 1.30
C PRO A 926 -39.22 -4.70 1.95
N VAL A 927 -39.02 -4.65 3.27
CA VAL A 927 -38.52 -5.76 4.10
C VAL A 927 -39.71 -6.61 4.53
N LYS A 928 -39.67 -7.91 4.28
CA LYS A 928 -40.70 -8.86 4.72
C LYS A 928 -40.10 -9.94 5.61
N VAL A 929 -40.69 -10.15 6.78
CA VAL A 929 -40.31 -11.19 7.74
C VAL A 929 -41.43 -12.25 7.80
N THR A 930 -41.07 -13.53 7.77
CA THR A 930 -42.04 -14.64 7.68
C THR A 930 -41.72 -15.77 8.66
N GLU A 931 -42.65 -15.98 9.60
CA GLU A 931 -42.68 -17.12 10.53
C GLU A 931 -43.70 -18.16 10.03
N VAL A 932 -43.80 -19.31 10.71
CA VAL A 932 -44.69 -20.43 10.32
C VAL A 932 -46.16 -20.03 10.16
N ASN A 933 -46.66 -19.08 10.97
CA ASN A 933 -48.05 -18.61 10.95
C ASN A 933 -48.21 -17.09 10.81
N ARG A 934 -47.13 -16.35 10.52
CA ARG A 934 -47.11 -14.87 10.56
C ARG A 934 -46.32 -14.30 9.39
N THR A 935 -46.72 -13.12 8.94
CA THR A 935 -45.96 -12.30 7.99
C THR A 935 -46.09 -10.85 8.39
N VAL A 936 -44.96 -10.14 8.43
CA VAL A 936 -44.89 -8.69 8.59
C VAL A 936 -44.13 -8.14 7.39
N THR A 937 -44.57 -7.01 6.86
CA THR A 937 -43.88 -6.29 5.77
C THR A 937 -43.86 -4.81 6.11
N GLU A 938 -42.70 -4.18 5.98
CA GLU A 938 -42.46 -2.77 6.31
C GLU A 938 -41.50 -2.15 5.28
N ASP A 939 -41.75 -0.90 4.88
CA ASP A 939 -40.87 -0.14 3.99
C ASP A 939 -39.82 0.61 4.84
N VAL A 940 -38.65 -0.01 4.99
CA VAL A 940 -37.56 0.50 5.84
C VAL A 940 -36.66 1.42 5.04
N LEU A 941 -36.42 2.65 5.53
CA LEU A 941 -35.51 3.61 4.90
C LEU A 941 -34.06 3.37 5.35
N ILE A 942 -33.20 2.95 4.43
CA ILE A 942 -31.75 2.90 4.62
C ILE A 942 -31.19 4.29 4.31
N ALA A 943 -30.96 5.06 5.37
CA ALA A 943 -30.24 6.33 5.30
C ALA A 943 -28.74 6.09 5.02
N PRO A 944 -28.00 7.09 4.48
CA PRO A 944 -26.55 7.03 4.40
C PRO A 944 -25.99 6.64 5.76
N TYR A 945 -25.19 5.58 5.75
CA TYR A 945 -24.29 5.27 6.85
C TYR A 945 -24.98 5.02 8.21
N GLN A 946 -26.21 4.51 8.21
CA GLN A 946 -26.95 4.19 9.45
C GLN A 946 -27.43 2.74 9.49
N ILE A 947 -27.57 2.17 10.68
CA ILE A 947 -28.25 0.88 10.89
C ILE A 947 -29.75 1.15 11.08
N ALA A 948 -30.53 1.01 10.01
CA ALA A 948 -31.97 0.95 10.13
C ALA A 948 -32.38 -0.35 10.85
N ARG A 949 -33.46 -0.31 11.62
CA ARG A 949 -33.94 -1.47 12.41
C ARG A 949 -35.38 -1.81 12.06
N MET A 950 -35.66 -3.10 11.91
CA MET A 950 -37.00 -3.67 11.86
C MET A 950 -37.13 -4.71 12.97
N GLU A 951 -38.00 -4.46 13.94
CA GLU A 951 -38.24 -5.36 15.08
C GLU A 951 -39.65 -5.94 14.98
N VAL A 952 -39.77 -7.27 14.95
CA VAL A 952 -41.06 -7.97 14.90
C VAL A 952 -41.39 -8.53 16.30
N PRO A 953 -42.18 -7.81 17.13
CA PRO A 953 -42.40 -8.18 18.53
C PRO A 953 -43.25 -9.45 18.69
N GLU A 954 -43.18 -10.09 19.85
CA GLU A 954 -44.08 -11.17 20.26
C GLU A 954 -45.54 -10.68 20.39
N VAL A 955 -46.52 -11.60 20.47
CA VAL A 955 -47.98 -11.31 20.47
C VAL A 955 -48.68 -11.92 21.68
#